data_AF-A0A2V4U5L1-F1
#
_entry.id   AF-A0A2V4U5L1-F1
#
_cell.length_a   1.000
_cell.length_b   1.000
_cell.length_c   1.000
_cell.angle_alpha   90.00
_cell.angle_beta   90.00
_cell.angle_gamma   90.00
#
_symmetry.space_group_name_H-M   'P 1'
#
loop_
_entity.id
_entity.type
_entity.pdbx_description
1 polymer ?
#
loop_
_entity_poly.entity_id
_entity_poly.type
_entity_poly.pdbx_seq_one_letter_code
_entity_poly.pdbx_strand_id
1 'polypeptide(L)'
;MNTRYLSEEERARAALAKIPAEDYATWVDMAFALKQGFGEAGFDIWDEWSRSAHNYSERAARVTWRSAGESGGKTLATLFWLAQQHGFDVRASRAAMDPADRPSVSPPRPPVDRAQMEARGEARVRARQAAVAREALAIWNWARPVGPGHPYLERKQVRAVSTLRELEAGELHALLGYAPRSADESLRGRVLIVPVRIGESLSTLELIDADGRKSALAGGAKSGGCWVVEPDQFRDGALTPILIAEGVATALAAWKATGWFSVAALSSGNLRPVAAMWRGRFPEAEIVVLADLGAGYEHARQAALCTSSLLAEPRFAAEHRIDGEIPTDFDDMTVLSGSRAVGETLRESVYEVTRRNAVVAEVDGKTVAADGSVDTLKEGEMGNVKEKLMGDADAPARRRTSRRRAANPDAPEPVPQESAAAVPAAGRAQAQQPEPDRAGSDAPRPEPLPGRVADTPGRRQVGEPLYGLADVPGEIKALARHRFGAQIRMATPRENGGPYRGEVFNTEHYLIQEVSTRSVVFHAKANMEFVSDRLRWMDENQRLNGAEVQVGYDGSHGKIYPWDRARDLLERTVASLKKSAREVGFGSELDATLDQLQGAAWTRVRDARAAALAQSKERAGLEQGEAPQR
;
A
#
# COMPACT_ATOMS: atom_id res chain seq x y z
N MET A 1 -35.16 28.41 38.30
CA MET A 1 -33.85 28.85 38.84
C MET A 1 -32.98 29.22 37.66
N ASN A 2 -32.59 30.49 37.51
CA ASN A 2 -31.67 30.90 36.43
C ASN A 2 -30.26 30.44 36.81
N THR A 3 -29.80 29.33 36.22
CA THR A 3 -28.43 28.85 36.40
C THR A 3 -27.47 29.88 35.80
N ARG A 4 -26.68 30.53 36.64
CA ARG A 4 -25.62 31.46 36.24
C ARG A 4 -24.35 30.64 35.99
N TYR A 5 -23.71 30.83 34.83
CA TYR A 5 -22.46 30.15 34.48
C TYR A 5 -21.32 31.16 34.60
N LEU A 6 -20.33 30.87 35.43
CA LEU A 6 -19.20 31.76 35.70
C LEU A 6 -18.10 31.61 34.63
N SER A 7 -18.03 30.50 33.91
CA SER A 7 -17.05 30.27 32.83
C SER A 7 -17.61 29.47 31.64
N GLU A 8 -16.90 29.49 30.51
CA GLU A 8 -17.26 28.69 29.33
C GLU A 8 -17.10 27.17 29.58
N GLU A 9 -16.19 26.78 30.48
CA GLU A 9 -16.03 25.38 30.92
C GLU A 9 -17.23 24.89 31.73
N GLU A 10 -17.75 25.70 32.66
CA GLU A 10 -18.96 25.36 33.42
C GLU A 10 -20.19 25.25 32.52
N ARG A 11 -20.28 26.13 31.52
CA ARG A 11 -21.34 26.09 30.52
C ARG A 11 -21.21 24.84 29.64
N ALA A 12 -19.99 24.42 29.29
CA ALA A 12 -19.74 23.17 28.56
C ALA A 12 -20.08 21.93 29.40
N ARG A 13 -19.69 21.87 30.68
CA ARG A 13 -20.08 20.81 31.63
C ARG A 13 -21.60 20.66 31.72
N ALA A 14 -22.31 21.79 31.86
CA ALA A 14 -23.77 21.80 31.97
C ALA A 14 -24.48 21.39 30.66
N ALA A 15 -23.92 21.74 29.50
CA ALA A 15 -24.43 21.31 28.20
C ALA A 15 -24.19 19.80 27.98
N LEU A 16 -23.00 19.32 28.33
CA LEU A 16 -22.61 17.93 28.18
C LEU A 16 -23.45 17.02 29.08
N ALA A 17 -23.79 17.45 30.30
CA ALA A 17 -24.67 16.73 31.22
C ALA A 17 -26.10 16.51 30.69
N LYS A 18 -26.53 17.19 29.62
CA LYS A 18 -27.83 16.94 28.96
C LYS A 18 -27.76 15.83 27.91
N ILE A 19 -26.56 15.45 27.47
CA ILE A 19 -26.34 14.49 26.40
C ILE A 19 -26.04 13.11 27.03
N PRO A 20 -26.71 12.03 26.61
CA PRO A 20 -26.36 10.67 27.05
C PRO A 20 -24.95 10.27 26.58
N ALA A 21 -24.14 9.70 27.47
CA ALA A 21 -22.75 9.32 27.20
C ALA A 21 -22.59 7.90 26.60
N GLU A 22 -23.67 7.17 26.40
CA GLU A 22 -23.65 5.72 26.07
C GLU A 22 -23.38 5.43 24.59
N ASP A 23 -23.74 6.36 23.70
CA ASP A 23 -23.54 6.22 22.25
C ASP A 23 -22.09 6.53 21.86
N TYR A 24 -21.41 5.55 21.27
CA TYR A 24 -19.98 5.64 20.95
C TYR A 24 -19.66 6.78 19.96
N ALA A 25 -20.51 7.01 18.95
CA ALA A 25 -20.27 8.06 17.96
C ALA A 25 -20.37 9.45 18.60
N THR A 26 -21.42 9.68 19.39
CA THR A 26 -21.62 10.89 20.17
C THR A 26 -20.49 11.10 21.18
N TRP A 27 -20.08 10.03 21.87
CA TRP A 27 -19.02 10.05 22.85
C TRP A 27 -17.67 10.49 22.27
N VAL A 28 -17.29 9.98 21.09
CA VAL A 28 -16.09 10.40 20.34
C VAL A 28 -16.22 11.85 19.86
N ASP A 29 -17.39 12.24 19.32
CA ASP A 29 -17.62 13.59 18.83
C ASP A 29 -17.48 14.65 19.94
N MET A 30 -17.95 14.34 21.16
CA MET A 30 -17.79 15.23 22.32
C MET A 30 -16.34 15.33 22.79
N ALA A 31 -15.56 14.23 22.70
CA ALA A 31 -14.13 14.25 22.96
C ALA A 31 -13.42 15.26 22.04
N PHE A 32 -13.77 15.23 20.75
CA PHE A 32 -13.16 16.08 19.73
C PHE A 32 -13.59 17.55 19.90
N ALA A 33 -14.86 17.78 20.18
CA ALA A 33 -15.40 19.13 20.44
C ALA A 33 -14.76 19.80 21.65
N LEU A 34 -14.57 19.06 22.76
CA LEU A 34 -13.97 19.57 23.99
C LEU A 34 -12.46 19.77 23.88
N LYS A 35 -11.75 18.84 23.21
CA LYS A 35 -10.32 19.01 22.96
C LYS A 35 -10.01 20.19 22.04
N GLN A 36 -10.87 20.44 21.06
CA GLN A 36 -10.73 21.61 20.19
C GLN A 36 -10.99 22.93 20.96
N GLY A 37 -11.97 22.94 21.87
CA GLY A 37 -12.35 24.13 22.62
C GLY A 37 -11.42 24.49 23.78
N PHE A 38 -10.95 23.47 24.52
CA PHE A 38 -10.21 23.64 25.78
C PHE A 38 -8.80 23.02 25.75
N GLY A 39 -8.35 22.48 24.61
CA GLY A 39 -7.08 21.76 24.53
C GLY A 39 -7.06 20.54 25.46
N GLU A 40 -5.91 20.25 26.06
CA GLU A 40 -5.76 19.14 26.99
C GLU A 40 -6.58 19.30 28.29
N ALA A 41 -6.92 20.54 28.69
CA ALA A 41 -7.78 20.80 29.86
C ALA A 41 -9.22 20.30 29.67
N GLY A 42 -9.65 20.06 28.42
CA GLY A 42 -10.95 19.49 28.11
C GLY A 42 -11.09 18.01 28.48
N PHE A 43 -9.99 17.30 28.77
CA PHE A 43 -10.04 15.87 29.09
C PHE A 43 -10.84 15.62 30.36
N ASP A 44 -10.61 16.43 31.39
CA ASP A 44 -11.25 16.25 32.70
C ASP A 44 -12.77 16.45 32.59
N ILE A 45 -13.21 17.44 31.81
CA ILE A 45 -14.64 17.71 31.52
C ILE A 45 -15.29 16.53 30.81
N TRP A 46 -14.60 16.00 29.79
CA TRP A 46 -15.12 14.90 28.99
C TRP A 46 -15.08 13.57 29.75
N ASP A 47 -14.02 13.28 30.50
CA ASP A 47 -13.84 12.04 31.27
C ASP A 47 -14.87 11.94 32.40
N GLU A 48 -15.13 13.05 33.11
CA GLU A 48 -16.14 13.14 34.16
C GLU A 48 -17.54 12.78 33.62
N TRP A 49 -17.93 13.34 32.48
CA TRP A 49 -19.18 12.99 31.81
C TRP A 49 -19.18 11.57 31.27
N SER A 50 -18.05 11.11 30.71
CA SER A 50 -17.91 9.76 30.17
C SER A 50 -18.16 8.68 31.23
N ARG A 51 -17.76 8.93 32.49
CA ARG A 51 -17.99 8.04 33.63
C ARG A 51 -19.46 7.86 34.00
N SER A 52 -20.35 8.72 33.51
CA SER A 52 -21.79 8.56 33.72
C SER A 52 -22.39 7.40 32.91
N ALA A 53 -21.69 6.93 31.86
CA ALA A 53 -22.13 5.80 31.05
C ALA A 53 -21.75 4.46 31.71
N HIS A 54 -22.70 3.52 31.72
CA HIS A 54 -22.49 2.19 32.29
C HIS A 54 -21.44 1.34 31.54
N ASN A 55 -21.12 1.71 30.29
CA ASN A 55 -20.14 1.07 29.42
C ASN A 55 -18.77 1.80 29.38
N TYR A 56 -18.51 2.69 30.33
CA TYR A 56 -17.26 3.46 30.40
C TYR A 56 -16.01 2.58 30.58
N SER A 57 -14.92 2.96 29.91
CA SER A 57 -13.60 2.35 30.06
C SER A 57 -12.52 3.43 30.05
N GLU A 58 -11.78 3.56 31.16
CA GLU A 58 -10.71 4.54 31.29
C GLU A 58 -9.62 4.35 30.21
N ARG A 59 -9.30 3.09 29.89
CA ARG A 59 -8.35 2.77 28.82
C ARG A 59 -8.85 3.26 27.46
N ALA A 60 -10.14 3.07 27.16
CA ALA A 60 -10.74 3.55 25.92
C ALA A 60 -10.76 5.09 25.88
N ALA A 61 -11.12 5.74 26.99
CA ALA A 61 -11.14 7.19 27.12
C ALA A 61 -9.77 7.82 26.78
N ARG A 62 -8.69 7.30 27.37
CA ARG A 62 -7.31 7.78 27.10
C ARG A 62 -6.83 7.53 25.68
N VAL A 63 -7.30 6.47 25.01
CA VAL A 63 -6.96 6.19 23.61
C VAL A 63 -7.71 7.14 22.68
N THR A 64 -9.02 7.29 22.87
CA THR A 64 -9.87 8.19 22.10
C THR A 64 -9.40 9.65 22.23
N TRP A 65 -9.06 10.09 23.45
CA TRP A 65 -8.55 11.44 23.68
C TRP A 65 -7.23 11.72 22.97
N ARG A 66 -6.34 10.73 22.88
CA ARG A 66 -5.08 10.84 22.12
C ARG A 66 -5.30 10.85 20.61
N SER A 67 -6.38 10.22 20.13
CA SER A 67 -6.76 10.24 18.71
C SER A 67 -7.42 11.55 18.28
N ALA A 68 -7.93 12.34 19.24
CA ALA A 68 -8.50 13.65 19.01
C ALA A 68 -7.39 14.68 18.72
N GLY A 69 -7.52 15.41 17.61
CA GLY A 69 -6.61 16.50 17.24
C GLY A 69 -7.22 17.88 17.50
N GLU A 70 -6.39 18.84 17.89
CA GLU A 70 -6.80 20.25 18.13
C GLU A 70 -7.28 20.98 16.87
N SER A 71 -7.02 20.40 15.69
CA SER A 71 -7.47 20.90 14.37
C SER A 71 -8.66 20.12 13.79
N GLY A 72 -9.46 19.45 14.64
CA GLY A 72 -10.62 18.65 14.23
C GLY A 72 -11.82 19.49 13.76
N GLY A 73 -12.71 18.87 12.97
CA GLY A 73 -13.92 19.52 12.44
C GLY A 73 -15.08 19.66 13.43
N LYS A 74 -14.98 19.04 14.61
CA LYS A 74 -15.96 19.10 15.70
C LYS A 74 -15.52 20.19 16.69
N THR A 75 -16.42 21.07 17.06
CA THR A 75 -16.12 22.23 17.92
C THR A 75 -17.13 22.32 19.06
N LEU A 76 -16.94 23.24 20.01
CA LEU A 76 -17.93 23.52 21.06
C LEU A 76 -19.33 23.86 20.48
N ALA A 77 -19.41 24.36 19.24
CA ALA A 77 -20.69 24.57 18.57
C ALA A 77 -21.45 23.26 18.34
N THR A 78 -20.74 22.15 18.06
CA THR A 78 -21.32 20.81 17.93
C THR A 78 -21.89 20.32 19.27
N LEU A 79 -21.15 20.53 20.37
CA LEU A 79 -21.60 20.24 21.72
C LEU A 79 -22.89 21.01 22.04
N PHE A 80 -22.91 22.33 21.86
CA PHE A 80 -24.08 23.15 22.17
C PHE A 80 -25.27 22.86 21.26
N TRP A 81 -25.04 22.56 19.98
CA TRP A 81 -26.10 22.15 19.06
C TRP A 81 -26.75 20.84 19.52
N LEU A 82 -25.95 19.83 19.89
CA LEU A 82 -26.46 18.55 20.34
C LEU A 82 -27.15 18.68 21.70
N ALA A 83 -26.57 19.41 22.63
CA ALA A 83 -27.19 19.71 23.93
C ALA A 83 -28.55 20.43 23.76
N GLN A 84 -28.68 21.30 22.76
CA GLN A 84 -29.96 21.96 22.44
C GLN A 84 -31.03 20.94 21.99
N GLN A 85 -30.65 19.91 21.24
CA GLN A 85 -31.56 18.81 20.88
C GLN A 85 -32.02 18.03 22.12
N HIS A 86 -31.21 18.01 23.17
CA HIS A 86 -31.53 17.42 24.48
C HIS A 86 -32.11 18.44 25.49
N GLY A 87 -32.61 19.60 25.01
CA GLY A 87 -33.32 20.58 25.84
C GLY A 87 -32.44 21.57 26.59
N PHE A 88 -31.16 21.73 26.22
CA PHE A 88 -30.30 22.78 26.75
C PHE A 88 -30.59 24.14 26.10
N ASP A 89 -30.90 25.16 26.90
CA ASP A 89 -31.10 26.51 26.39
C ASP A 89 -29.77 27.24 26.18
N VAL A 90 -29.27 27.18 24.94
CA VAL A 90 -28.01 27.81 24.51
C VAL A 90 -28.07 29.34 24.61
N ARG A 91 -29.24 29.96 24.40
CA ARG A 91 -29.38 31.43 24.40
C ARG A 91 -29.41 31.97 25.83
N ALA A 92 -30.20 31.35 26.71
CA ALA A 92 -30.25 31.72 28.12
C ALA A 92 -28.92 31.45 28.83
N SER A 93 -28.26 30.33 28.55
CA SER A 93 -26.95 30.01 29.16
C SER A 93 -25.84 31.00 28.77
N ARG A 94 -25.86 31.51 27.53
CA ARG A 94 -24.91 32.55 27.09
C ARG A 94 -25.21 33.93 27.69
N ALA A 95 -26.48 34.26 27.91
CA ALA A 95 -26.90 35.50 28.56
C ALA A 95 -26.53 35.52 30.06
N ALA A 96 -26.50 34.35 30.69
CA ALA A 96 -26.15 34.16 32.10
C ALA A 96 -24.64 34.12 32.39
N MET A 97 -23.78 34.26 31.37
CA MET A 97 -22.31 34.41 31.53
C MET A 97 -21.90 35.86 31.84
N ASP A 98 -20.85 36.02 32.64
CA ASP A 98 -20.22 37.32 32.91
C ASP A 98 -19.77 37.98 31.60
N PRO A 99 -20.12 39.26 31.34
CA PRO A 99 -19.64 40.00 30.17
C PRO A 99 -18.12 39.99 29.97
N ALA A 100 -17.32 39.89 31.04
CA ALA A 100 -15.86 39.82 30.99
C ALA A 100 -15.32 38.46 30.51
N ASP A 101 -16.07 37.37 30.78
CA ASP A 101 -15.74 35.99 30.38
C ASP A 101 -16.50 35.54 29.12
N ARG A 102 -17.26 36.45 28.49
CA ARG A 102 -17.77 36.21 27.14
C ARG A 102 -16.55 36.15 26.23
N PRO A 103 -16.28 35.03 25.55
CA PRO A 103 -15.18 35.00 24.59
C PRO A 103 -15.42 36.15 23.62
N SER A 104 -14.47 37.09 23.55
CA SER A 104 -14.41 38.06 22.47
C SER A 104 -14.56 37.23 21.20
N VAL A 105 -15.63 37.46 20.43
CA VAL A 105 -15.82 36.74 19.17
C VAL A 105 -14.52 36.91 18.42
N SER A 106 -13.71 35.84 18.36
CA SER A 106 -12.52 35.84 17.53
C SER A 106 -13.00 36.30 16.16
N PRO A 107 -12.33 37.27 15.51
CA PRO A 107 -12.73 37.68 14.17
C PRO A 107 -12.94 36.40 13.36
N PRO A 108 -14.04 36.30 12.56
CA PRO A 108 -14.31 35.09 11.81
C PRO A 108 -13.01 34.69 11.12
N ARG A 109 -12.46 33.52 11.50
CA ARG A 109 -11.30 32.99 10.80
C ARG A 109 -11.67 33.01 9.32
N PRO A 110 -10.78 33.49 8.43
CA PRO A 110 -11.08 33.45 7.00
C PRO A 110 -11.55 32.03 6.68
N PRO A 111 -12.65 31.87 5.91
CA PRO A 111 -13.20 30.56 5.64
C PRO A 111 -12.05 29.67 5.18
N VAL A 112 -11.76 28.62 5.94
CA VAL A 112 -10.82 27.61 5.49
C VAL A 112 -11.42 27.11 4.19
N ASP A 113 -10.76 27.40 3.08
CA ASP A 113 -11.28 27.11 1.76
C ASP A 113 -11.40 25.58 1.66
N ARG A 114 -12.62 25.09 1.91
CA ARG A 114 -12.93 23.65 1.93
C ARG A 114 -12.61 23.06 0.57
N ALA A 115 -12.86 23.79 -0.51
CA ALA A 115 -12.49 23.38 -1.86
C ALA A 115 -10.95 23.29 -2.00
N GLN A 116 -10.19 24.21 -1.41
CA GLN A 116 -8.72 24.10 -1.41
C GLN A 116 -8.19 22.93 -0.56
N MET A 117 -8.80 22.65 0.58
CA MET A 117 -8.41 21.49 1.42
C MET A 117 -8.79 20.16 0.77
N GLU A 118 -9.99 20.07 0.18
CA GLU A 118 -10.45 18.94 -0.61
C GLU A 118 -9.53 18.73 -1.82
N ALA A 119 -9.24 19.78 -2.60
CA ALA A 119 -8.30 19.70 -3.72
C ALA A 119 -6.89 19.26 -3.30
N ARG A 120 -6.39 19.73 -2.14
CA ARG A 120 -5.11 19.26 -1.58
C ARG A 120 -5.18 17.80 -1.14
N GLY A 121 -6.30 17.36 -0.57
CA GLY A 121 -6.54 15.96 -0.22
C GLY A 121 -6.57 15.06 -1.45
N GLU A 122 -7.35 15.43 -2.47
CA GLU A 122 -7.43 14.73 -3.75
C GLU A 122 -6.07 14.67 -4.45
N ALA A 123 -5.31 15.77 -4.47
CA ALA A 123 -3.97 15.80 -5.04
C ALA A 123 -3.02 14.83 -4.32
N ARG A 124 -3.10 14.72 -2.98
CA ARG A 124 -2.30 13.76 -2.20
C ARG A 124 -2.69 12.31 -2.52
N VAL A 125 -3.98 12.01 -2.61
CA VAL A 125 -4.48 10.68 -2.97
C VAL A 125 -4.02 10.31 -4.39
N ARG A 126 -4.18 11.23 -5.35
CA ARG A 126 -3.75 11.04 -6.74
C ARG A 126 -2.24 10.83 -6.85
N ALA A 127 -1.45 11.61 -6.12
CA ALA A 127 0.02 11.45 -6.09
C ALA A 127 0.44 10.09 -5.52
N ARG A 128 -0.23 9.62 -4.45
CA ARG A 128 0.00 8.28 -3.88
C ARG A 128 -0.37 7.17 -4.87
N GLN A 129 -1.53 7.27 -5.51
CA GLN A 129 -1.97 6.29 -6.51
C GLN A 129 -1.01 6.25 -7.71
N ALA A 130 -0.55 7.40 -8.19
CA ALA A 130 0.45 7.49 -9.26
C ALA A 130 1.81 6.88 -8.85
N ALA A 131 2.21 6.98 -7.57
CA ALA A 131 3.41 6.32 -7.07
C ALA A 131 3.27 4.79 -7.09
N VAL A 132 2.14 4.26 -6.62
CA VAL A 132 1.86 2.82 -6.65
C VAL A 132 1.73 2.31 -8.08
N ALA A 133 1.15 3.09 -9.00
CA ALA A 133 1.11 2.73 -10.42
C ALA A 133 2.51 2.59 -11.04
N ARG A 134 3.47 3.43 -10.64
CA ARG A 134 4.88 3.30 -11.08
C ARG A 134 5.56 2.07 -10.49
N GLU A 135 5.32 1.78 -9.22
CA GLU A 135 5.83 0.57 -8.56
C GLU A 135 5.23 -0.71 -9.18
N ALA A 136 3.93 -0.70 -9.44
CA ALA A 136 3.22 -1.75 -10.17
C ALA A 136 3.83 -1.99 -11.56
N LEU A 137 4.14 -0.92 -12.29
CA LEU A 137 4.78 -1.03 -13.60
C LEU A 137 6.20 -1.59 -13.49
N ALA A 138 6.97 -1.21 -12.47
CA ALA A 138 8.31 -1.74 -12.23
C ALA A 138 8.27 -3.26 -11.96
N ILE A 139 7.38 -3.70 -11.08
CA ILE A 139 7.18 -5.12 -10.77
C ILE A 139 6.68 -5.86 -12.01
N TRP A 140 5.72 -5.29 -12.75
CA TRP A 140 5.20 -5.88 -13.99
C TRP A 140 6.31 -6.12 -15.02
N ASN A 141 7.20 -5.15 -15.22
CA ASN A 141 8.31 -5.26 -16.16
C ASN A 141 9.38 -6.27 -15.69
N TRP A 142 9.50 -6.48 -14.38
CA TRP A 142 10.40 -7.48 -13.79
C TRP A 142 9.82 -8.88 -13.83
N ALA A 143 8.49 -9.01 -13.72
CA ALA A 143 7.77 -10.26 -13.76
C ALA A 143 7.94 -10.98 -15.11
N ARG A 144 8.06 -12.30 -15.04
CA ARG A 144 8.24 -13.17 -16.22
C ARG A 144 6.87 -13.66 -16.73
N PRO A 145 6.76 -14.04 -18.01
CA PRO A 145 5.57 -14.75 -18.50
C PRO A 145 5.28 -15.97 -17.62
N VAL A 146 4.00 -16.30 -17.45
CA VAL A 146 3.59 -17.47 -16.67
C VAL A 146 4.14 -18.74 -17.31
N GLY A 147 4.91 -19.51 -16.55
CA GLY A 147 5.49 -20.77 -16.99
C GLY A 147 4.44 -21.90 -17.05
N PRO A 148 4.77 -23.04 -17.67
CA PRO A 148 3.91 -24.21 -17.65
C PRO A 148 3.68 -24.69 -16.20
N GLY A 149 2.50 -25.24 -15.97
CA GLY A 149 2.12 -25.84 -14.69
C GLY A 149 2.08 -24.87 -13.50
N HIS A 150 1.72 -23.60 -13.72
CA HIS A 150 1.55 -22.66 -12.61
C HIS A 150 0.52 -23.23 -11.60
N PRO A 151 0.87 -23.47 -10.32
CA PRO A 151 0.06 -24.29 -9.42
C PRO A 151 -1.37 -23.78 -9.22
N TYR A 152 -1.54 -22.45 -9.11
CA TYR A 152 -2.86 -21.83 -9.01
C TYR A 152 -3.73 -22.10 -10.24
N LEU A 153 -3.15 -22.02 -11.45
CA LEU A 153 -3.90 -22.19 -12.70
C LEU A 153 -4.25 -23.66 -12.95
N GLU A 154 -3.35 -24.58 -12.61
CA GLU A 154 -3.62 -26.03 -12.66
C GLU A 154 -4.74 -26.41 -11.70
N ARG A 155 -4.67 -25.94 -10.44
CA ARG A 155 -5.70 -26.19 -9.44
C ARG A 155 -7.06 -25.66 -9.90
N LYS A 156 -7.09 -24.52 -10.57
CA LYS A 156 -8.31 -23.94 -11.16
C LYS A 156 -8.64 -24.47 -12.57
N GLN A 157 -7.84 -25.38 -13.13
CA GLN A 157 -8.02 -25.97 -14.47
C GLN A 157 -8.20 -24.95 -15.61
N VAL A 158 -7.61 -23.75 -15.44
CA VAL A 158 -7.63 -22.66 -16.42
C VAL A 158 -6.26 -22.50 -17.08
N ARG A 159 -6.24 -21.99 -18.31
CA ARG A 159 -4.99 -21.78 -19.05
C ARG A 159 -4.39 -20.42 -18.74
N ALA A 160 -3.06 -20.35 -18.74
CA ALA A 160 -2.35 -19.07 -18.74
C ALA A 160 -2.62 -18.29 -20.03
N VAL A 161 -2.68 -16.97 -19.90
CA VAL A 161 -2.79 -16.01 -21.01
C VAL A 161 -1.64 -15.00 -20.91
N SER A 162 -1.27 -14.39 -22.03
CA SER A 162 -0.12 -13.46 -22.12
C SER A 162 -0.26 -12.19 -21.25
N THR A 163 -1.49 -11.86 -20.83
CA THR A 163 -1.80 -10.73 -19.94
C THR A 163 -1.58 -11.05 -18.46
N LEU A 164 -1.07 -12.24 -18.13
CA LEU A 164 -0.64 -12.63 -16.79
C LEU A 164 0.87 -12.82 -16.75
N ARG A 165 1.46 -12.57 -15.58
CA ARG A 165 2.88 -12.81 -15.31
C ARG A 165 3.03 -13.56 -13.98
N GLU A 166 4.23 -14.00 -13.66
CA GLU A 166 4.53 -14.66 -12.40
C GLU A 166 5.84 -14.15 -11.78
N LEU A 167 5.97 -14.33 -10.47
CA LEU A 167 7.19 -14.16 -9.67
C LEU A 167 7.22 -15.13 -8.50
N GLU A 168 8.40 -15.45 -7.98
CA GLU A 168 8.50 -16.14 -6.69
C GLU A 168 8.19 -15.17 -5.54
N ALA A 169 7.53 -15.66 -4.49
CA ALA A 169 7.19 -14.85 -3.32
C ALA A 169 8.42 -14.17 -2.67
N GLY A 170 9.59 -14.83 -2.71
CA GLY A 170 10.84 -14.26 -2.23
C GLY A 170 11.35 -13.09 -3.08
N GLU A 171 11.16 -13.15 -4.40
CA GLU A 171 11.49 -12.05 -5.32
C GLU A 171 10.56 -10.86 -5.09
N LEU A 172 9.26 -11.13 -4.94
CA LEU A 172 8.26 -10.12 -4.67
C LEU A 172 8.51 -9.40 -3.33
N HIS A 173 8.90 -10.15 -2.30
CA HIS A 173 9.32 -9.58 -1.01
C HIS A 173 10.52 -8.63 -1.16
N ALA A 174 11.51 -9.02 -1.96
CA ALA A 174 12.70 -8.21 -2.20
C ALA A 174 12.37 -6.92 -2.99
N LEU A 175 11.45 -6.98 -3.96
CA LEU A 175 11.03 -5.82 -4.75
C LEU A 175 10.19 -4.83 -3.95
N LEU A 176 9.31 -5.32 -3.07
CA LEU A 176 8.39 -4.49 -2.29
C LEU A 176 8.97 -4.00 -0.96
N GLY A 177 10.00 -4.66 -0.44
CA GLY A 177 10.54 -4.41 0.90
C GLY A 177 9.63 -4.89 2.04
N TYR A 178 8.50 -5.53 1.73
CA TYR A 178 7.59 -6.18 2.68
C TYR A 178 7.04 -7.47 2.07
N ALA A 179 6.60 -8.41 2.90
CA ALA A 179 5.97 -9.64 2.43
C ALA A 179 4.47 -9.40 2.21
N PRO A 180 3.93 -9.53 0.98
CA PRO A 180 2.48 -9.43 0.76
C PRO A 180 1.73 -10.50 1.54
N ARG A 181 0.59 -10.13 2.13
CA ARG A 181 -0.21 -11.00 2.99
C ARG A 181 -1.67 -11.04 2.56
N SER A 182 -2.30 -12.18 2.83
CA SER A 182 -3.73 -12.40 2.80
C SER A 182 -4.16 -12.75 4.22
N ALA A 183 -4.98 -11.89 4.85
CA ALA A 183 -5.18 -11.91 6.29
C ALA A 183 -3.81 -11.90 7.02
N ASP A 184 -3.56 -12.90 7.88
CA ASP A 184 -2.31 -12.99 8.66
C ASP A 184 -1.22 -13.86 8.00
N GLU A 185 -1.49 -14.43 6.83
CA GLU A 185 -0.57 -15.33 6.13
C GLU A 185 0.13 -14.64 4.96
N SER A 186 1.46 -14.81 4.88
CA SER A 186 2.25 -14.31 3.74
C SER A 186 2.10 -15.21 2.53
N LEU A 187 2.10 -14.61 1.33
CA LEU A 187 2.08 -15.34 0.06
C LEU A 187 3.32 -16.23 -0.09
N ARG A 188 3.19 -17.38 -0.76
CA ARG A 188 4.25 -18.39 -0.89
C ARG A 188 4.38 -18.92 -2.31
N GLY A 189 5.57 -19.45 -2.63
CA GLY A 189 5.85 -20.12 -3.91
C GLY A 189 5.73 -19.21 -5.13
N ARG A 190 5.29 -19.78 -6.27
CA ARG A 190 4.98 -19.03 -7.50
C ARG A 190 3.70 -18.22 -7.30
N VAL A 191 3.84 -16.91 -7.40
CA VAL A 191 2.79 -15.91 -7.26
C VAL A 191 2.43 -15.38 -8.64
N LEU A 192 1.16 -15.49 -8.99
CA LEU A 192 0.58 -14.88 -10.17
C LEU A 192 0.50 -13.36 -9.97
N ILE A 193 0.98 -12.62 -10.96
CA ILE A 193 0.97 -11.17 -11.02
C ILE A 193 -0.11 -10.74 -12.01
N VAL A 194 -1.19 -10.16 -11.49
CA VAL A 194 -2.37 -9.74 -12.24
C VAL A 194 -2.37 -8.21 -12.37
N PRO A 195 -2.29 -7.64 -13.58
CA PRO A 195 -2.30 -6.20 -13.76
C PRO A 195 -3.70 -5.64 -13.57
N VAL A 196 -3.86 -4.62 -12.72
CA VAL A 196 -5.14 -3.93 -12.49
C VAL A 196 -5.11 -2.59 -13.22
N ARG A 197 -5.96 -2.45 -14.24
CA ARG A 197 -6.03 -1.25 -15.08
C ARG A 197 -7.31 -0.46 -14.83
N ILE A 198 -7.19 0.86 -14.83
CA ILE A 198 -8.31 1.80 -14.85
C ILE A 198 -8.22 2.54 -16.19
N GLY A 199 -9.19 2.31 -17.08
CA GLY A 199 -9.04 2.67 -18.49
C GLY A 199 -7.80 1.97 -19.09
N GLU A 200 -6.97 2.72 -19.80
CA GLU A 200 -5.76 2.20 -20.43
C GLU A 200 -4.55 2.13 -19.48
N SER A 201 -4.64 2.74 -18.30
CA SER A 201 -3.50 2.91 -17.38
C SER A 201 -3.41 1.79 -16.35
N LEU A 202 -2.20 1.24 -16.16
CA LEU A 202 -1.91 0.35 -15.04
C LEU A 202 -1.99 1.14 -13.73
N SER A 203 -2.85 0.70 -12.82
CA SER A 203 -3.10 1.35 -11.53
C SER A 203 -2.40 0.63 -10.38
N THR A 204 -2.51 -0.70 -10.33
CA THR A 204 -1.95 -1.53 -9.26
C THR A 204 -1.80 -2.99 -9.74
N LEU A 205 -1.36 -3.90 -8.86
CA LEU A 205 -1.31 -5.34 -9.09
C LEU A 205 -2.16 -6.08 -8.06
N GLU A 206 -2.83 -7.15 -8.50
CA GLU A 206 -3.33 -8.22 -7.64
C GLU A 206 -2.36 -9.41 -7.70
N LEU A 207 -2.10 -9.98 -6.54
CA LEU A 207 -1.10 -11.00 -6.30
C LEU A 207 -1.82 -12.26 -5.81
N ILE A 208 -1.62 -13.39 -6.47
CA ILE A 208 -2.32 -14.64 -6.14
C ILE A 208 -1.29 -15.76 -5.98
N ASP A 209 -1.20 -16.36 -4.79
CA ASP A 209 -0.31 -17.50 -4.57
C ASP A 209 -0.92 -18.83 -5.04
N ALA A 210 -0.14 -19.91 -4.94
CA ALA A 210 -0.56 -21.26 -5.32
C ALA A 210 -1.85 -21.73 -4.63
N ASP A 211 -2.03 -21.36 -3.36
CA ASP A 211 -3.19 -21.73 -2.54
C ASP A 211 -4.42 -20.84 -2.83
N GLY A 212 -4.24 -19.82 -3.69
CA GLY A 212 -5.28 -18.84 -4.02
C GLY A 212 -5.45 -17.74 -2.98
N ARG A 213 -4.49 -17.56 -2.06
CA ARG A 213 -4.43 -16.39 -1.19
C ARG A 213 -4.16 -15.16 -2.05
N LYS A 214 -4.93 -14.09 -1.83
CA LYS A 214 -4.89 -12.88 -2.63
C LYS A 214 -4.37 -11.71 -1.82
N SER A 215 -3.53 -10.89 -2.44
CA SER A 215 -3.08 -9.61 -1.88
C SER A 215 -3.10 -8.54 -2.97
N ALA A 216 -3.13 -7.28 -2.58
CA ALA A 216 -3.04 -6.14 -3.50
C ALA A 216 -1.86 -5.25 -3.09
N LEU A 217 -1.27 -4.53 -4.04
CA LEU A 217 -0.25 -3.54 -3.69
C LEU A 217 -0.86 -2.42 -2.85
N ALA A 218 -0.20 -2.11 -1.74
CA ALA A 218 -0.72 -1.20 -0.73
C ALA A 218 -0.81 0.23 -1.28
N GLY A 219 -2.01 0.83 -1.20
CA GLY A 219 -2.24 2.23 -1.60
C GLY A 219 -2.54 2.44 -3.09
N GLY A 220 -2.64 1.39 -3.89
CA GLY A 220 -3.08 1.47 -5.28
C GLY A 220 -4.59 1.68 -5.42
N ALA A 221 -5.03 2.30 -6.52
CA ALA A 221 -6.46 2.46 -6.77
C ALA A 221 -7.04 1.16 -7.37
N LYS A 222 -7.92 0.50 -6.62
CA LYS A 222 -8.61 -0.72 -7.07
C LYS A 222 -10.06 -0.47 -7.52
N SER A 223 -10.70 0.58 -7.00
CA SER A 223 -12.09 0.92 -7.37
C SER A 223 -12.17 1.28 -8.86
N GLY A 224 -13.02 0.57 -9.59
CA GLY A 224 -13.10 0.63 -11.05
C GLY A 224 -11.93 -0.06 -11.76
N GLY A 225 -10.88 -0.51 -11.06
CA GLY A 225 -9.79 -1.25 -11.67
C GLY A 225 -10.22 -2.65 -12.09
N CYS A 226 -9.77 -3.13 -13.24
CA CYS A 226 -10.07 -4.47 -13.72
C CYS A 226 -8.89 -5.11 -14.43
N TRP A 227 -8.97 -6.43 -14.60
CA TRP A 227 -8.10 -7.21 -15.48
C TRP A 227 -8.94 -7.75 -16.64
N VAL A 228 -8.36 -7.83 -17.84
CA VAL A 228 -9.10 -8.12 -19.08
C VAL A 228 -8.42 -9.24 -19.86
N VAL A 229 -9.25 -10.10 -20.45
CA VAL A 229 -8.90 -11.07 -21.48
C VAL A 229 -9.74 -10.79 -22.72
N GLU A 230 -9.07 -10.62 -23.84
CA GLU A 230 -9.70 -10.35 -25.13
C GLU A 230 -10.02 -11.65 -25.88
N PRO A 231 -10.99 -11.65 -26.81
CA PRO A 231 -11.20 -12.75 -27.74
C PRO A 231 -9.94 -13.11 -28.53
N ASP A 232 -9.68 -14.41 -28.73
CA ASP A 232 -8.59 -14.85 -29.63
C ASP A 232 -8.85 -14.42 -31.09
N GLN A 233 -10.12 -14.25 -31.47
CA GLN A 233 -10.54 -13.85 -32.81
C GLN A 233 -11.72 -12.89 -32.70
N PHE A 234 -11.59 -11.72 -33.34
CA PHE A 234 -12.70 -10.81 -33.55
C PHE A 234 -13.45 -11.22 -34.81
N ARG A 235 -14.79 -11.29 -34.73
CA ARG A 235 -15.63 -11.50 -35.90
C ARG A 235 -16.05 -10.14 -36.46
N ASP A 236 -15.71 -9.88 -37.72
CA ASP A 236 -16.08 -8.62 -38.39
C ASP A 236 -17.60 -8.39 -38.34
N GLY A 237 -17.99 -7.20 -37.87
CA GLY A 237 -19.38 -6.77 -37.81
C GLY A 237 -20.25 -7.41 -36.71
N ALA A 238 -19.71 -8.32 -35.88
CA ALA A 238 -20.46 -8.94 -34.79
C ALA A 238 -20.17 -8.26 -33.44
N LEU A 239 -21.22 -7.79 -32.75
CA LEU A 239 -21.10 -7.37 -31.35
C LEU A 239 -20.68 -8.57 -30.50
N THR A 240 -19.52 -8.46 -29.85
CA THR A 240 -19.01 -9.50 -28.95
C THR A 240 -19.44 -9.16 -27.52
N PRO A 241 -20.17 -10.04 -26.82
CA PRO A 241 -20.56 -9.80 -25.44
C PRO A 241 -19.36 -9.59 -24.51
N ILE A 242 -19.58 -8.86 -23.42
CA ILE A 242 -18.59 -8.54 -22.40
C ILE A 242 -18.99 -9.21 -21.09
N LEU A 243 -18.20 -10.19 -20.65
CA LEU A 243 -18.43 -10.93 -19.42
C LEU A 243 -17.66 -10.25 -18.28
N ILE A 244 -18.33 -9.96 -17.17
CA ILE A 244 -17.71 -9.35 -15.98
C ILE A 244 -17.84 -10.33 -14.82
N ALA A 245 -16.71 -10.87 -14.38
CA ALA A 245 -16.62 -11.81 -13.27
C ALA A 245 -15.97 -11.17 -12.04
N GLU A 246 -16.18 -11.75 -10.86
CA GLU A 246 -15.48 -11.32 -9.65
C GLU A 246 -13.99 -11.66 -9.69
N GLY A 247 -13.64 -12.90 -10.02
CA GLY A 247 -12.26 -13.41 -9.95
C GLY A 247 -11.61 -13.68 -11.31
N VAL A 248 -10.28 -13.75 -11.30
CA VAL A 248 -9.45 -14.11 -12.48
C VAL A 248 -9.79 -15.51 -13.02
N ALA A 249 -9.97 -16.50 -12.13
CA ALA A 249 -10.27 -17.88 -12.56
C ALA A 249 -11.64 -17.96 -13.25
N THR A 250 -12.67 -17.39 -12.64
CA THR A 250 -14.02 -17.30 -13.21
C THR A 250 -14.04 -16.57 -14.56
N ALA A 251 -13.27 -15.48 -14.70
CA ALA A 251 -13.11 -14.77 -15.97
C ALA A 251 -12.43 -15.64 -17.04
N LEU A 252 -11.34 -16.33 -16.70
CA LEU A 252 -10.64 -17.25 -17.61
C LEU A 252 -11.53 -18.43 -18.04
N ALA A 253 -12.29 -19.00 -17.11
CA ALA A 253 -13.24 -20.08 -17.38
C ALA A 253 -14.31 -19.64 -18.38
N ALA A 254 -14.91 -18.46 -18.16
CA ALA A 254 -15.92 -17.90 -19.02
C ALA A 254 -15.37 -17.53 -20.42
N TRP A 255 -14.17 -16.95 -20.49
CA TRP A 255 -13.46 -16.68 -21.74
C TRP A 255 -13.18 -17.96 -22.53
N LYS A 256 -12.62 -18.99 -21.88
CA LYS A 256 -12.34 -20.30 -22.49
C LYS A 256 -13.61 -20.97 -23.03
N ALA A 257 -14.74 -20.81 -22.34
CA ALA A 257 -16.01 -21.42 -22.71
C ALA A 257 -16.72 -20.72 -23.89
N THR A 258 -16.55 -19.41 -24.02
CA THR A 258 -17.33 -18.57 -24.95
C THR A 258 -16.53 -17.98 -26.09
N GLY A 259 -15.25 -17.68 -25.87
CA GLY A 259 -14.41 -16.87 -26.75
C GLY A 259 -14.74 -15.38 -26.72
N TRP A 260 -15.53 -14.91 -25.75
CA TRP A 260 -15.95 -13.51 -25.62
C TRP A 260 -15.00 -12.69 -24.75
N PHE A 261 -15.18 -11.36 -24.74
CA PHE A 261 -14.45 -10.52 -23.78
C PHE A 261 -14.76 -10.96 -22.37
N SER A 262 -13.73 -11.06 -21.54
CA SER A 262 -13.90 -11.32 -20.12
C SER A 262 -13.08 -10.38 -19.26
N VAL A 263 -13.71 -9.91 -18.20
CA VAL A 263 -13.19 -8.89 -17.30
C VAL A 263 -13.28 -9.43 -15.88
N ALA A 264 -12.20 -9.39 -15.13
CA ALA A 264 -12.21 -9.66 -13.69
C ALA A 264 -12.25 -8.34 -12.90
N ALA A 265 -13.25 -8.19 -12.04
CA ALA A 265 -13.39 -7.05 -11.13
C ALA A 265 -12.51 -7.18 -9.86
N LEU A 266 -11.94 -8.35 -9.61
CA LEU A 266 -10.96 -8.67 -8.55
C LEU A 266 -11.50 -8.56 -7.11
N SER A 267 -12.80 -8.30 -6.94
CA SER A 267 -13.56 -8.37 -5.69
C SER A 267 -15.04 -8.08 -5.96
N SER A 268 -15.94 -8.71 -5.20
CA SER A 268 -17.39 -8.48 -5.27
C SER A 268 -17.78 -7.01 -5.16
N GLY A 269 -17.23 -6.27 -4.21
CA GLY A 269 -17.49 -4.84 -4.02
C GLY A 269 -17.08 -3.95 -5.22
N ASN A 270 -16.27 -4.46 -6.14
CA ASN A 270 -15.81 -3.73 -7.32
C ASN A 270 -16.60 -4.08 -8.60
N LEU A 271 -17.52 -5.05 -8.55
CA LEU A 271 -18.34 -5.45 -9.71
C LEU A 271 -19.15 -4.28 -10.27
N ARG A 272 -19.84 -3.51 -9.41
CA ARG A 272 -20.66 -2.37 -9.84
C ARG A 272 -19.82 -1.24 -10.46
N PRO A 273 -18.73 -0.74 -9.83
CA PRO A 273 -17.84 0.24 -10.47
C PRO A 273 -17.30 -0.20 -11.83
N VAL A 274 -16.88 -1.47 -11.96
CA VAL A 274 -16.35 -2.01 -13.22
C VAL A 274 -17.47 -2.09 -14.27
N ALA A 275 -18.63 -2.67 -13.94
CA ALA A 275 -19.76 -2.75 -14.86
C ALA A 275 -20.22 -1.37 -15.35
N ALA A 276 -20.26 -0.36 -14.47
CA ALA A 276 -20.62 1.00 -14.83
C ALA A 276 -19.60 1.63 -15.80
N MET A 277 -18.30 1.42 -15.56
CA MET A 277 -17.24 1.90 -16.46
C MET A 277 -17.35 1.27 -17.85
N TRP A 278 -17.54 -0.05 -17.91
CA TRP A 278 -17.65 -0.78 -19.17
C TRP A 278 -18.93 -0.43 -19.93
N ARG A 279 -20.06 -0.27 -19.24
CA ARG A 279 -21.31 0.24 -19.84
C ARG A 279 -21.13 1.65 -20.42
N GLY A 280 -20.41 2.53 -19.72
CA GLY A 280 -20.10 3.87 -20.22
C GLY A 280 -19.20 3.85 -21.46
N ARG A 281 -18.23 2.93 -21.53
CA ARG A 281 -17.32 2.77 -22.68
C ARG A 281 -17.99 2.09 -23.87
N PHE A 282 -18.88 1.14 -23.63
CA PHE A 282 -19.59 0.36 -24.65
C PHE A 282 -21.10 0.37 -24.38
N PRO A 283 -21.81 1.48 -24.69
CA PRO A 283 -23.23 1.62 -24.37
C PRO A 283 -24.09 0.52 -24.99
N GLU A 284 -23.79 0.12 -26.23
CA GLU A 284 -24.55 -0.85 -27.02
C GLU A 284 -24.08 -2.31 -26.85
N ALA A 285 -23.02 -2.56 -26.07
CA ALA A 285 -22.53 -3.93 -25.88
C ALA A 285 -23.44 -4.73 -24.95
N GLU A 286 -23.62 -6.01 -25.24
CA GLU A 286 -24.25 -6.95 -24.30
C GLU A 286 -23.27 -7.22 -23.16
N ILE A 287 -23.57 -6.71 -21.97
CA ILE A 287 -22.74 -6.89 -20.77
C ILE A 287 -23.43 -7.92 -19.88
N VAL A 288 -22.68 -8.94 -19.45
CA VAL A 288 -23.16 -10.00 -18.56
C VAL A 288 -22.29 -10.03 -17.30
N VAL A 289 -22.90 -9.78 -16.15
CA VAL A 289 -22.27 -9.96 -14.85
C VAL A 289 -22.43 -11.41 -14.43
N LEU A 290 -21.32 -12.07 -14.10
CA LEU A 290 -21.28 -13.45 -13.65
C LEU A 290 -21.44 -13.50 -12.14
N ALA A 291 -22.46 -14.22 -11.66
CA ALA A 291 -22.71 -14.38 -10.25
C ALA A 291 -21.75 -15.39 -9.60
N ASP A 292 -21.39 -15.11 -8.35
CA ASP A 292 -20.88 -16.09 -7.38
C ASP A 292 -22.02 -16.32 -6.38
N LEU A 293 -22.57 -17.54 -6.33
CA LEU A 293 -23.72 -17.90 -5.48
C LEU A 293 -23.41 -17.87 -3.98
N GLY A 294 -22.17 -17.62 -3.59
CA GLY A 294 -21.75 -17.36 -2.23
C GLY A 294 -21.98 -15.90 -1.81
N ALA A 295 -21.00 -15.33 -1.09
CA ALA A 295 -21.09 -13.97 -0.56
C ALA A 295 -21.09 -12.87 -1.64
N GLY A 296 -20.67 -13.19 -2.87
CA GLY A 296 -20.60 -12.27 -4.01
C GLY A 296 -21.95 -11.99 -4.68
N TYR A 297 -22.97 -12.83 -4.47
CA TYR A 297 -24.21 -12.83 -5.25
C TYR A 297 -24.92 -11.47 -5.27
N GLU A 298 -25.17 -10.88 -4.09
CA GLU A 298 -25.90 -9.61 -4.03
C GLU A 298 -25.13 -8.48 -4.73
N HIS A 299 -23.79 -8.48 -4.67
CA HIS A 299 -22.99 -7.50 -5.40
C HIS A 299 -23.11 -7.67 -6.91
N ALA A 300 -23.10 -8.91 -7.41
CA ALA A 300 -23.30 -9.21 -8.83
C ALA A 300 -24.70 -8.77 -9.31
N ARG A 301 -25.73 -9.11 -8.53
CA ARG A 301 -27.11 -8.70 -8.80
C ARG A 301 -27.28 -7.18 -8.82
N GLN A 302 -26.73 -6.48 -7.84
CA GLN A 302 -26.78 -5.01 -7.80
C GLN A 302 -25.99 -4.37 -8.95
N ALA A 303 -24.84 -4.93 -9.33
CA ALA A 303 -24.07 -4.46 -10.47
C ALA A 303 -24.86 -4.59 -11.78
N ALA A 304 -25.50 -5.74 -12.01
CA ALA A 304 -26.33 -5.98 -13.18
C ALA A 304 -27.50 -4.98 -13.25
N LEU A 305 -28.27 -4.86 -12.17
CA LEU A 305 -29.41 -3.94 -12.07
C LEU A 305 -29.01 -2.48 -12.28
N CYS A 306 -27.95 -2.00 -11.61
CA CYS A 306 -27.55 -0.60 -11.66
C CYS A 306 -26.95 -0.15 -12.99
N THR A 307 -26.60 -1.10 -13.88
CA THR A 307 -25.87 -0.83 -15.14
C THR A 307 -26.62 -1.33 -16.37
N SER A 308 -27.87 -1.76 -16.19
CA SER A 308 -28.67 -2.42 -17.24
C SER A 308 -27.89 -3.53 -17.93
N SER A 309 -27.19 -4.35 -17.14
CA SER A 309 -26.44 -5.52 -17.60
C SER A 309 -27.22 -6.78 -17.26
N LEU A 310 -26.95 -7.86 -18.00
CA LEU A 310 -27.50 -9.18 -17.73
C LEU A 310 -26.82 -9.79 -16.50
N LEU A 311 -27.54 -10.65 -15.78
CA LEU A 311 -26.98 -11.48 -14.71
C LEU A 311 -26.99 -12.93 -15.19
N ALA A 312 -25.84 -13.60 -15.13
CA ALA A 312 -25.74 -15.03 -15.37
C ALA A 312 -25.37 -15.75 -14.08
N GLU A 313 -26.13 -16.79 -13.75
CA GLU A 313 -25.93 -17.61 -12.56
C GLU A 313 -25.41 -19.00 -12.95
N PRO A 314 -24.37 -19.51 -12.27
CA PRO A 314 -23.93 -20.88 -12.51
C PRO A 314 -24.99 -21.87 -12.02
N ARG A 315 -25.06 -23.04 -12.66
CA ARG A 315 -26.04 -24.09 -12.32
C ARG A 315 -25.33 -25.29 -11.71
N PHE A 316 -25.73 -25.68 -10.51
CA PHE A 316 -25.19 -26.84 -9.80
C PHE A 316 -26.30 -27.79 -9.34
N ALA A 317 -26.01 -29.09 -9.34
CA ALA A 317 -26.84 -30.07 -8.64
C ALA A 317 -26.63 -29.94 -7.13
N ALA A 318 -27.65 -30.27 -6.32
CA ALA A 318 -27.63 -30.07 -4.87
C ALA A 318 -26.52 -30.89 -4.17
N GLU A 319 -26.14 -32.01 -4.77
CA GLU A 319 -25.12 -32.96 -4.34
C GLU A 319 -23.69 -32.59 -4.74
N HIS A 320 -23.50 -31.63 -5.66
CA HIS A 320 -22.16 -31.29 -6.13
C HIS A 320 -21.29 -30.71 -5.04
N ARG A 321 -20.06 -31.22 -4.93
CA ARG A 321 -19.03 -30.74 -4.01
C ARG A 321 -17.67 -30.73 -4.70
N ILE A 322 -16.84 -29.75 -4.36
CA ILE A 322 -15.43 -29.69 -4.74
C ILE A 322 -14.64 -29.61 -3.45
N ASP A 323 -13.79 -30.61 -3.19
CA ASP A 323 -13.02 -30.74 -1.94
C ASP A 323 -13.88 -30.64 -0.65
N GLY A 324 -15.15 -31.08 -0.74
CA GLY A 324 -16.13 -31.04 0.36
C GLY A 324 -16.91 -29.73 0.49
N GLU A 325 -16.55 -28.70 -0.29
CA GLU A 325 -17.21 -27.39 -0.29
C GLU A 325 -18.33 -27.32 -1.33
N ILE A 326 -19.30 -26.41 -1.09
CA ILE A 326 -20.38 -26.13 -2.04
C ILE A 326 -19.81 -25.26 -3.16
N PRO A 327 -19.96 -25.66 -4.44
CA PRO A 327 -19.50 -24.87 -5.56
C PRO A 327 -20.35 -23.61 -5.71
N THR A 328 -19.73 -22.47 -6.04
CA THR A 328 -20.45 -21.19 -6.07
C THR A 328 -20.30 -20.40 -7.37
N ASP A 329 -19.24 -20.60 -8.15
CA ASP A 329 -18.94 -19.78 -9.32
C ASP A 329 -18.78 -20.58 -10.64
N PHE A 330 -18.61 -19.89 -11.78
CA PHE A 330 -18.45 -20.56 -13.07
C PHE A 330 -17.12 -21.32 -13.23
N ASP A 331 -16.12 -21.04 -12.40
CA ASP A 331 -14.86 -21.79 -12.36
C ASP A 331 -15.14 -23.19 -11.77
N ASP A 332 -15.86 -23.24 -10.65
CA ASP A 332 -16.35 -24.49 -10.06
C ASP A 332 -17.29 -25.26 -11.01
N MET A 333 -18.15 -24.55 -11.75
CA MET A 333 -19.02 -25.17 -12.76
C MET A 333 -18.20 -25.78 -13.91
N THR A 334 -17.04 -25.20 -14.25
CA THR A 334 -16.14 -25.75 -15.26
C THR A 334 -15.54 -27.06 -14.78
N VAL A 335 -15.16 -27.15 -13.50
CA VAL A 335 -14.61 -28.39 -12.89
C VAL A 335 -15.66 -29.51 -12.89
N LEU A 336 -16.91 -29.20 -12.58
CA LEU A 336 -17.98 -30.19 -12.41
C LEU A 336 -18.65 -30.60 -13.74
N SER A 337 -18.93 -29.63 -14.60
CA SER A 337 -19.79 -29.80 -15.79
C SER A 337 -19.04 -29.56 -17.10
N GLY A 338 -17.77 -29.14 -17.05
CA GLY A 338 -16.94 -28.83 -18.21
C GLY A 338 -17.21 -27.47 -18.84
N SER A 339 -16.24 -26.98 -19.63
CA SER A 339 -16.30 -25.65 -20.26
C SER A 339 -17.44 -25.50 -21.27
N ARG A 340 -17.91 -26.61 -21.86
CA ARG A 340 -19.04 -26.59 -22.80
C ARG A 340 -20.35 -26.18 -22.11
N ALA A 341 -20.66 -26.76 -20.95
CA ALA A 341 -21.87 -26.46 -20.20
C ALA A 341 -21.90 -25.00 -19.72
N VAL A 342 -20.73 -24.48 -19.31
CA VAL A 342 -20.56 -23.05 -18.98
C VAL A 342 -20.87 -22.19 -20.20
N GLY A 343 -20.33 -22.52 -21.37
CA GLY A 343 -20.56 -21.77 -22.59
C GLY A 343 -22.01 -21.82 -23.07
N GLU A 344 -22.71 -22.94 -22.90
CA GLU A 344 -24.14 -23.06 -23.20
C GLU A 344 -24.97 -22.17 -22.27
N THR A 345 -24.69 -22.22 -20.96
CA THR A 345 -25.37 -21.37 -19.94
C THR A 345 -25.20 -19.88 -20.23
N LEU A 346 -23.98 -19.44 -20.53
CA LEU A 346 -23.70 -18.02 -20.82
C LEU A 346 -24.34 -17.55 -22.13
N ARG A 347 -24.37 -18.41 -23.16
CA ARG A 347 -25.06 -18.11 -24.42
C ARG A 347 -26.57 -18.04 -24.25
N GLU A 348 -27.16 -18.93 -23.45
CA GLU A 348 -28.57 -18.84 -23.08
C GLU A 348 -28.90 -17.49 -22.43
N SER A 349 -28.09 -17.05 -21.46
CA SER A 349 -28.31 -15.76 -20.78
C SER A 349 -28.35 -14.57 -21.74
N VAL A 350 -27.48 -14.55 -22.76
CA VAL A 350 -27.45 -13.48 -23.76
C VAL A 350 -28.62 -13.61 -24.75
N TYR A 351 -28.76 -14.77 -25.39
CA TYR A 351 -29.68 -14.92 -26.53
C TYR A 351 -31.16 -15.05 -26.15
N GLU A 352 -31.49 -15.53 -24.94
CA GLU A 352 -32.88 -15.52 -24.47
C GLU A 352 -33.41 -14.10 -24.28
N VAL A 353 -32.56 -13.17 -23.84
CA VAL A 353 -32.95 -11.76 -23.67
C VAL A 353 -33.05 -11.06 -25.02
N THR A 354 -32.10 -11.28 -25.93
CA THR A 354 -32.19 -10.77 -27.30
C THR A 354 -33.47 -11.26 -28.00
N ARG A 355 -33.83 -12.56 -27.83
CA ARG A 355 -35.10 -13.10 -28.37
C ARG A 355 -36.33 -12.43 -27.75
N ARG A 356 -36.37 -12.22 -26.44
CA ARG A 356 -37.50 -11.54 -25.77
C ARG A 356 -37.65 -10.09 -26.24
N ASN A 357 -36.56 -9.36 -26.38
CA ASN A 357 -36.59 -7.97 -26.85
C ASN A 357 -37.02 -7.86 -28.32
N ALA A 358 -36.59 -8.79 -29.17
CA ALA A 358 -37.04 -8.85 -30.57
C ALA A 358 -38.53 -9.14 -30.71
N VAL A 359 -39.07 -10.07 -29.89
CA VAL A 359 -40.51 -10.39 -29.89
C VAL A 359 -41.35 -9.20 -29.40
N VAL A 360 -40.89 -8.45 -28.39
CA VAL A 360 -41.60 -7.25 -27.90
C VAL A 360 -41.59 -6.13 -28.96
N ALA A 361 -40.46 -5.94 -29.66
CA ALA A 361 -40.36 -4.97 -30.77
C ALA A 361 -41.26 -5.33 -31.98
N GLU A 362 -41.42 -6.63 -32.28
CA GLU A 362 -42.37 -7.09 -33.32
C GLU A 362 -43.84 -6.93 -32.91
N VAL A 363 -44.15 -6.96 -31.60
CA VAL A 363 -45.50 -6.73 -31.08
C VAL A 363 -45.88 -5.23 -31.09
N ASP A 364 -44.93 -4.34 -30.81
CA ASP A 364 -45.12 -2.88 -30.89
C ASP A 364 -45.06 -2.31 -32.33
N GLY A 365 -44.57 -3.11 -33.29
CA GLY A 365 -44.41 -2.73 -34.71
C GLY A 365 -45.67 -2.83 -35.58
N LYS A 366 -46.86 -3.15 -35.04
CA LYS A 366 -48.10 -3.17 -35.84
C LYS A 366 -48.67 -1.77 -36.02
N THR A 367 -48.33 -1.16 -37.15
CA THR A 367 -48.90 0.06 -37.73
C THR A 367 -50.43 0.07 -37.71
N VAL A 368 -51.02 1.09 -37.08
CA VAL A 368 -52.35 1.62 -37.41
C VAL A 368 -52.13 2.87 -38.26
N ALA A 369 -52.66 2.86 -39.48
CA ALA A 369 -52.57 3.99 -40.41
C ALA A 369 -53.80 4.92 -40.29
N ALA A 370 -53.52 6.24 -40.29
CA ALA A 370 -54.40 7.42 -40.46
C ALA A 370 -55.52 7.60 -39.40
N ASP A 371 -55.83 8.79 -38.88
CA ASP A 371 -55.97 10.10 -39.53
C ASP A 371 -55.76 11.25 -38.51
N GLY A 372 -55.45 12.45 -39.02
CA GLY A 372 -54.91 13.56 -38.24
C GLY A 372 -55.89 14.39 -37.43
N SER A 373 -55.35 15.11 -36.45
CA SER A 373 -55.70 16.50 -36.16
C SER A 373 -54.65 17.11 -35.25
N VAL A 374 -54.18 18.28 -35.65
CA VAL A 374 -53.36 19.20 -34.85
C VAL A 374 -54.29 19.83 -33.80
N ASP A 375 -53.89 19.83 -32.53
CA ASP A 375 -54.17 20.98 -31.68
C ASP A 375 -53.16 21.11 -30.52
N THR A 376 -52.64 22.31 -30.40
CA THR A 376 -51.74 22.81 -29.36
C THR A 376 -52.41 22.87 -27.99
N LEU A 377 -51.64 22.75 -26.89
CA LEU A 377 -51.58 23.73 -25.77
C LEU A 377 -50.75 23.23 -24.55
N LYS A 378 -49.79 24.09 -24.18
CA LYS A 378 -49.37 24.56 -22.84
C LYS A 378 -48.56 23.70 -21.85
N GLU A 379 -47.40 24.30 -21.58
CA GLU A 379 -46.64 24.41 -20.32
C GLU A 379 -47.45 24.30 -19.01
N GLY A 380 -46.82 23.70 -18.00
CA GLY A 380 -47.27 23.68 -16.61
C GLY A 380 -46.19 23.19 -15.65
N GLU A 381 -45.44 24.16 -15.13
CA GLU A 381 -44.61 24.28 -13.92
C GLU A 381 -44.29 23.11 -12.95
N MET A 382 -43.12 23.33 -12.33
CA MET A 382 -42.46 22.66 -11.22
C MET A 382 -43.31 22.44 -9.96
N GLY A 383 -42.92 21.44 -9.18
CA GLY A 383 -43.29 21.33 -7.76
C GLY A 383 -42.37 20.39 -6.98
N ASN A 384 -41.31 20.95 -6.37
CA ASN A 384 -40.56 20.31 -5.29
C ASN A 384 -41.46 20.19 -4.04
N VAL A 385 -41.55 19.01 -3.42
CA VAL A 385 -41.89 18.90 -1.99
C VAL A 385 -41.12 17.73 -1.36
N LYS A 386 -40.43 18.04 -0.26
CA LYS A 386 -39.73 17.13 0.64
C LYS A 386 -40.28 17.40 2.04
N GLU A 387 -40.91 16.41 2.69
CA GLU A 387 -41.03 16.19 4.16
C GLU A 387 -41.98 14.99 4.39
N LYS A 388 -41.56 13.85 4.96
CA LYS A 388 -41.38 13.44 6.37
C LYS A 388 -42.66 13.32 7.22
N LEU A 389 -42.89 12.09 7.76
CA LEU A 389 -43.35 11.65 9.11
C LEU A 389 -44.05 10.27 8.96
N MET A 390 -43.47 9.14 9.43
CA MET A 390 -43.42 8.51 10.77
C MET A 390 -44.69 7.76 11.24
N GLY A 391 -44.45 6.56 11.82
CA GLY A 391 -45.38 5.63 12.51
C GLY A 391 -45.53 4.31 11.75
N ASP A 392 -45.26 3.10 12.26
CA ASP A 392 -45.20 2.65 13.66
C ASP A 392 -44.39 1.33 13.79
N ALA A 393 -43.97 1.03 15.01
CA ALA A 393 -43.15 -0.11 15.39
C ALA A 393 -43.95 -1.40 15.63
N ASP A 394 -43.35 -2.57 15.33
CA ASP A 394 -43.44 -3.72 16.23
C ASP A 394 -42.29 -4.72 16.00
N ALA A 395 -41.69 -5.19 17.09
CA ALA A 395 -40.60 -6.17 17.14
C ALA A 395 -41.17 -7.63 17.04
N PRO A 396 -40.38 -8.73 16.96
CA PRO A 396 -39.38 -9.08 17.97
C PRO A 396 -38.09 -9.80 17.48
N ALA A 397 -37.15 -9.85 18.42
CA ALA A 397 -35.84 -10.44 18.39
C ALA A 397 -35.78 -11.96 18.11
N ARG A 398 -34.69 -12.41 17.45
CA ARG A 398 -34.12 -13.77 17.63
C ARG A 398 -32.58 -13.77 17.60
N ARG A 399 -32.02 -13.98 18.79
CA ARG A 399 -30.90 -14.88 19.16
C ARG A 399 -29.73 -15.05 18.18
N ARG A 400 -28.58 -14.44 18.56
CA ARG A 400 -27.24 -14.96 18.28
C ARG A 400 -26.90 -16.06 19.27
N THR A 401 -26.62 -17.27 18.78
CA THR A 401 -26.06 -18.37 19.56
C THR A 401 -24.53 -18.29 19.56
N SER A 402 -23.95 -18.04 20.72
CA SER A 402 -22.53 -18.16 20.98
C SER A 402 -22.17 -19.65 21.17
N ARG A 403 -21.29 -20.18 20.30
CA ARG A 403 -20.68 -21.49 20.50
C ARG A 403 -19.57 -21.38 21.54
N ARG A 404 -19.84 -22.04 22.68
CA ARG A 404 -18.99 -22.33 23.82
C ARG A 404 -17.74 -23.10 23.36
N ARG A 405 -16.54 -22.59 23.67
CA ARG A 405 -15.28 -23.33 23.56
C ARG A 405 -15.05 -24.03 24.90
N ALA A 406 -14.87 -25.35 24.87
CA ALA A 406 -14.57 -26.18 26.02
C ALA A 406 -13.12 -25.96 26.48
N ALA A 407 -12.94 -26.00 27.80
CA ALA A 407 -11.66 -26.01 28.47
C ALA A 407 -11.04 -27.40 28.42
N ASN A 408 -9.70 -27.47 28.38
CA ASN A 408 -8.97 -28.48 29.14
C ASN A 408 -7.61 -27.90 29.60
N PRO A 409 -7.11 -28.30 30.79
CA PRO A 409 -5.95 -27.74 31.47
C PRO A 409 -4.67 -28.49 31.08
N ASP A 410 -3.52 -27.82 31.18
CA ASP A 410 -2.31 -28.36 31.82
C ASP A 410 -1.18 -27.34 31.71
N ALA A 411 -0.74 -26.88 32.88
CA ALA A 411 0.55 -26.23 33.09
C ALA A 411 1.52 -27.28 33.64
N PRO A 412 2.83 -27.09 33.46
CA PRO A 412 3.66 -27.06 34.65
C PRO A 412 4.61 -25.86 34.70
N GLU A 413 4.76 -25.38 35.94
CA GLU A 413 5.69 -24.36 36.40
C GLU A 413 7.14 -24.88 36.57
N PRO A 414 8.12 -23.98 36.83
CA PRO A 414 9.55 -24.17 36.63
C PRO A 414 10.36 -24.39 37.91
N VAL A 415 11.53 -25.04 37.85
CA VAL A 415 12.69 -24.88 38.77
C VAL A 415 13.89 -25.74 38.30
N PRO A 416 15.14 -25.60 38.81
CA PRO A 416 15.81 -24.45 39.45
C PRO A 416 17.25 -24.20 38.92
N GLN A 417 17.81 -23.06 39.35
CA GLN A 417 19.24 -22.73 39.31
C GLN A 417 20.06 -23.61 40.27
N GLU A 418 21.28 -23.96 39.87
CA GLU A 418 22.35 -24.32 40.80
C GLU A 418 23.53 -23.36 40.65
N SER A 419 24.16 -23.10 41.78
CA SER A 419 25.21 -22.12 42.03
C SER A 419 26.44 -22.80 42.62
N ALA A 420 27.51 -22.01 42.78
CA ALA A 420 28.76 -22.26 43.52
C ALA A 420 29.90 -22.90 42.71
N ALA A 421 31.17 -22.52 42.83
CA ALA A 421 31.86 -21.44 43.53
C ALA A 421 33.37 -21.46 43.14
N ALA A 422 34.08 -20.42 43.60
CA ALA A 422 35.49 -20.41 44.05
C ALA A 422 36.53 -19.66 43.20
N VAL A 423 36.87 -18.46 43.70
CA VAL A 423 38.17 -17.77 43.62
C VAL A 423 39.00 -18.24 44.83
N PRO A 424 40.35 -18.36 44.74
CA PRO A 424 41.26 -17.36 45.35
C PRO A 424 42.48 -17.10 44.42
N ALA A 425 43.09 -15.91 44.27
CA ALA A 425 43.68 -14.90 45.16
C ALA A 425 45.23 -14.87 45.01
N ALA A 426 45.78 -13.65 45.14
CA ALA A 426 47.19 -13.23 45.22
C ALA A 426 47.97 -13.11 43.88
N GLY A 427 48.69 -12.02 43.55
CA GLY A 427 49.04 -10.82 44.30
C GLY A 427 50.57 -10.60 44.31
N ARG A 428 51.01 -9.46 43.75
CA ARG A 428 52.32 -8.79 43.86
C ARG A 428 53.50 -9.43 43.10
N ALA A 429 54.53 -8.71 42.66
CA ALA A 429 54.83 -7.29 42.37
C ALA A 429 56.29 -7.25 41.84
N GLN A 430 56.67 -6.09 41.29
CA GLN A 430 58.04 -5.60 41.02
C GLN A 430 58.75 -6.11 39.76
N ALA A 431 59.65 -5.36 39.12
CA ALA A 431 59.89 -3.94 38.89
C ALA A 431 61.19 -3.89 38.05
N GLN A 432 61.34 -2.89 37.18
CA GLN A 432 62.55 -2.06 36.94
C GLN A 432 62.80 -1.77 35.45
N GLN A 433 62.72 -0.47 35.12
CA GLN A 433 63.46 0.17 34.02
C GLN A 433 64.96 0.25 34.41
N PRO A 434 65.90 0.45 33.47
CA PRO A 434 66.25 1.82 33.07
C PRO A 434 66.73 2.02 31.60
N GLU A 435 66.43 3.18 31.04
CA GLU A 435 67.22 3.95 30.04
C GLU A 435 68.22 4.86 30.83
N PRO A 436 69.26 5.56 30.28
CA PRO A 436 69.39 6.13 28.92
C PRO A 436 70.84 6.27 28.34
N ASP A 437 70.93 7.03 27.22
CA ASP A 437 71.98 8.00 26.78
C ASP A 437 72.89 7.64 25.58
N ARG A 438 72.80 8.44 24.49
CA ARG A 438 73.78 9.51 24.12
C ARG A 438 73.47 10.20 22.76
N ALA A 439 73.91 11.46 22.65
CA ALA A 439 73.64 12.45 21.59
C ALA A 439 74.83 12.75 20.64
N GLY A 440 74.56 13.48 19.54
CA GLY A 440 75.51 14.26 18.70
C GLY A 440 75.46 13.93 17.20
N SER A 441 74.77 14.67 16.32
CA SER A 441 75.07 15.96 15.63
C SER A 441 75.74 15.81 14.24
N ASP A 442 75.05 16.23 13.17
CA ASP A 442 75.46 17.10 12.03
C ASP A 442 74.77 16.77 10.69
N ALA A 443 74.43 17.81 9.92
CA ALA A 443 73.83 17.80 8.57
C ALA A 443 74.68 18.73 7.63
N PRO A 444 74.45 18.90 6.30
CA PRO A 444 73.48 18.28 5.34
C PRO A 444 73.98 17.98 3.87
N ARG A 445 73.19 17.13 3.14
CA ARG A 445 72.81 17.03 1.67
C ARG A 445 73.87 16.92 0.53
N PRO A 446 73.59 16.28 -0.66
CA PRO A 446 72.31 16.21 -1.41
C PRO A 446 71.87 14.84 -2.02
N GLU A 447 70.65 14.84 -2.61
CA GLU A 447 69.79 13.75 -3.13
C GLU A 447 70.33 12.89 -4.32
N PRO A 448 69.77 11.68 -4.62
CA PRO A 448 68.54 11.56 -5.43
C PRO A 448 67.52 10.44 -5.02
N LEU A 449 66.23 10.77 -5.20
CA LEU A 449 65.07 9.92 -5.51
C LEU A 449 64.60 8.86 -4.48
N PRO A 450 63.33 8.95 -4.03
CA PRO A 450 62.60 7.77 -3.61
C PRO A 450 61.41 7.50 -4.55
N GLY A 451 61.51 6.34 -5.21
CA GLY A 451 60.34 5.59 -5.62
C GLY A 451 59.66 4.95 -4.40
N ARG A 452 58.33 5.10 -4.37
CA ARG A 452 57.31 4.29 -3.69
C ARG A 452 57.64 3.78 -2.28
N VAL A 453 57.19 4.57 -1.29
CA VAL A 453 56.68 4.03 -0.03
C VAL A 453 55.17 3.89 -0.16
N ALA A 454 54.67 2.69 0.14
CA ALA A 454 53.25 2.40 0.26
C ALA A 454 52.67 3.24 1.40
N ASP A 455 51.84 4.22 1.04
CA ASP A 455 51.23 5.14 1.99
C ASP A 455 49.90 4.55 2.47
N THR A 456 49.75 4.51 3.79
CA THR A 456 48.45 4.28 4.45
C THR A 456 47.55 5.43 4.01
N PRO A 457 46.28 5.22 3.57
CA PRO A 457 45.51 6.31 2.99
C PRO A 457 45.12 7.31 4.08
N GLY A 458 45.99 8.31 4.29
CA GLY A 458 45.62 9.57 4.90
C GLY A 458 44.43 10.12 4.13
N ARG A 459 43.41 10.56 4.86
CA ARG A 459 42.19 11.13 4.29
C ARG A 459 42.58 12.29 3.38
N ARG A 460 42.54 12.08 2.06
CA ARG A 460 42.88 13.09 1.06
C ARG A 460 42.03 14.34 1.32
N GLN A 461 42.64 15.51 1.26
CA GLN A 461 41.91 16.76 1.50
C GLN A 461 40.86 16.92 0.40
N VAL A 462 39.59 17.09 0.80
CA VAL A 462 38.48 17.30 -0.12
C VAL A 462 38.69 18.65 -0.78
N GLY A 463 38.82 18.65 -2.11
CA GLY A 463 39.10 19.85 -2.89
C GLY A 463 37.86 20.65 -3.27
N GLU A 464 38.06 21.52 -4.26
CA GLU A 464 36.99 22.35 -4.83
C GLU A 464 35.96 21.52 -5.61
N PRO A 465 34.75 22.05 -5.85
CA PRO A 465 33.78 21.42 -6.73
C PRO A 465 34.37 21.19 -8.14
N LEU A 466 34.14 20.02 -8.72
CA LEU A 466 34.67 19.67 -10.05
C LEU A 466 34.10 20.55 -11.18
N TYR A 467 32.90 21.08 -10.98
CA TYR A 467 32.25 22.05 -11.83
C TYR A 467 31.19 22.81 -11.04
N GLY A 468 30.79 23.98 -11.55
CA GLY A 468 29.82 24.83 -10.89
C GLY A 468 28.43 24.22 -10.95
N LEU A 469 27.62 24.45 -9.91
CA LEU A 469 26.21 24.07 -9.96
C LEU A 469 25.50 24.79 -11.11
N ALA A 470 25.95 25.98 -11.52
CA ALA A 470 25.42 26.71 -12.68
C ALA A 470 25.49 25.90 -13.98
N ASP A 471 26.55 25.08 -14.14
CA ASP A 471 26.83 24.29 -15.35
C ASP A 471 25.89 23.10 -15.52
N VAL A 472 25.20 22.67 -14.44
CA VAL A 472 24.17 21.64 -14.53
C VAL A 472 22.94 22.23 -15.22
N PRO A 473 22.44 21.64 -16.33
CA PRO A 473 21.30 22.17 -17.06
C PRO A 473 20.06 22.35 -16.17
N GLY A 474 19.28 23.41 -16.45
CA GLY A 474 18.08 23.74 -15.67
C GLY A 474 17.07 22.60 -15.60
N GLU A 475 16.93 21.85 -16.70
CA GLU A 475 16.08 20.66 -16.82
C GLU A 475 16.52 19.54 -15.86
N ILE A 476 17.82 19.29 -15.73
CA ILE A 476 18.38 18.27 -14.83
C ILE A 476 18.16 18.67 -13.36
N LYS A 477 18.30 19.95 -13.03
CA LYS A 477 17.95 20.48 -11.69
C LYS A 477 16.46 20.35 -11.40
N ALA A 478 15.61 20.67 -12.37
CA ALA A 478 14.17 20.54 -12.25
C ALA A 478 13.76 19.08 -12.03
N LEU A 479 14.38 18.15 -12.76
CA LEU A 479 14.18 16.72 -12.62
C LEU A 479 14.55 16.21 -11.22
N ALA A 480 15.67 16.69 -10.66
CA ALA A 480 16.04 16.39 -9.29
C ALA A 480 15.01 16.90 -8.27
N ARG A 481 14.51 18.14 -8.41
CA ARG A 481 13.45 18.67 -7.51
C ARG A 481 12.16 17.88 -7.61
N HIS A 482 11.83 17.44 -8.81
CA HIS A 482 10.66 16.61 -9.04
C HIS A 482 10.82 15.22 -8.39
N ARG A 483 12.00 14.61 -8.50
CA ARG A 483 12.27 13.24 -8.01
C ARG A 483 12.52 13.15 -6.51
N PHE A 484 13.24 14.12 -5.94
CA PHE A 484 13.73 14.08 -4.55
C PHE A 484 13.10 15.16 -3.65
N GLY A 485 12.26 16.04 -4.21
CA GLY A 485 11.49 17.05 -3.48
C GLY A 485 11.88 18.50 -3.82
N ALA A 486 10.93 19.42 -3.66
CA ALA A 486 11.12 20.83 -4.03
C ALA A 486 12.17 21.57 -3.17
N GLN A 487 12.34 21.13 -1.91
CA GLN A 487 13.27 21.71 -0.93
C GLN A 487 14.51 20.81 -0.76
N ILE A 488 15.21 20.53 -1.86
CA ILE A 488 16.47 19.78 -1.84
C ILE A 488 17.68 20.71 -2.02
N ARG A 489 18.70 20.49 -1.19
CA ARG A 489 20.03 21.06 -1.39
C ARG A 489 20.67 20.36 -2.59
N MET A 490 21.24 21.14 -3.49
CA MET A 490 21.89 20.67 -4.70
C MET A 490 23.37 20.94 -4.63
N ALA A 491 24.18 19.96 -5.00
CA ALA A 491 25.63 20.09 -5.04
C ALA A 491 26.23 19.33 -6.23
N THR A 492 27.45 19.70 -6.58
CA THR A 492 28.29 18.96 -7.53
C THR A 492 29.39 18.23 -6.75
N PRO A 493 29.94 17.13 -7.29
CA PRO A 493 31.02 16.40 -6.66
C PRO A 493 32.25 17.29 -6.51
N ARG A 494 33.06 16.99 -5.51
CA ARG A 494 34.31 17.68 -5.22
C ARG A 494 35.51 16.83 -5.65
N GLU A 495 36.62 17.49 -5.93
CA GLU A 495 37.89 16.81 -6.16
C GLU A 495 38.27 15.98 -4.93
N ASN A 496 38.66 14.72 -5.15
CA ASN A 496 38.90 13.75 -4.08
C ASN A 496 37.69 13.59 -3.12
N GLY A 497 36.48 13.90 -3.61
CA GLY A 497 35.24 13.89 -2.84
C GLY A 497 34.56 12.51 -2.76
N GLY A 498 33.69 12.37 -1.76
CA GLY A 498 32.97 11.13 -1.47
C GLY A 498 33.58 10.34 -0.31
N PRO A 499 33.19 9.07 -0.11
CA PRO A 499 32.21 8.33 -0.91
C PRO A 499 30.78 8.88 -0.74
N TYR A 500 30.17 9.28 -1.85
CA TYR A 500 28.75 9.59 -1.94
C TYR A 500 27.98 8.28 -2.01
N ARG A 501 26.93 8.12 -1.20
CA ARG A 501 26.18 6.87 -1.07
C ARG A 501 24.70 7.16 -1.10
N GLY A 502 23.97 6.29 -1.78
CA GLY A 502 22.53 6.35 -1.83
C GLY A 502 21.98 6.01 -3.20
N GLU A 503 20.67 6.19 -3.32
CA GLU A 503 19.92 5.89 -4.52
C GLU A 503 20.30 6.87 -5.64
N VAL A 504 20.36 6.37 -6.88
CA VAL A 504 20.62 7.21 -8.05
C VAL A 504 19.46 7.26 -9.02
N PHE A 505 19.37 8.40 -9.68
CA PHE A 505 18.54 8.63 -10.84
C PHE A 505 19.44 8.89 -12.04
N ASN A 506 19.28 8.07 -13.07
CA ASN A 506 20.10 8.02 -14.26
C ASN A 506 19.52 8.89 -15.38
N THR A 507 20.35 9.75 -15.94
CA THR A 507 20.05 10.51 -17.17
C THR A 507 21.12 10.23 -18.23
N GLU A 508 20.97 10.76 -19.43
CA GLU A 508 21.95 10.54 -20.50
C GLU A 508 23.37 11.03 -20.13
N HIS A 509 23.47 12.17 -19.45
CA HIS A 509 24.76 12.81 -19.15
C HIS A 509 25.08 12.94 -17.66
N TYR A 510 24.09 12.73 -16.78
CA TYR A 510 24.26 12.87 -15.33
C TYR A 510 23.74 11.66 -14.57
N LEU A 511 24.39 11.36 -13.45
CA LEU A 511 23.87 10.49 -12.41
C LEU A 511 23.52 11.36 -11.20
N ILE A 512 22.24 11.47 -10.88
CA ILE A 512 21.74 12.29 -9.77
C ILE A 512 21.61 11.40 -8.55
N GLN A 513 22.44 11.61 -7.53
CA GLN A 513 22.46 10.77 -6.34
C GLN A 513 21.81 11.45 -5.15
N GLU A 514 20.85 10.79 -4.51
CA GLU A 514 20.37 11.19 -3.20
C GLU A 514 21.38 10.77 -2.12
N VAL A 515 22.10 11.73 -1.56
CA VAL A 515 23.11 11.47 -0.52
C VAL A 515 22.57 11.67 0.89
N SER A 516 21.39 12.28 1.00
CA SER A 516 20.58 12.40 2.23
C SER A 516 19.16 12.79 1.87
N THR A 517 18.24 12.71 2.83
CA THR A 517 16.80 13.00 2.68
C THR A 517 16.46 14.39 2.13
N ARG A 518 17.43 15.32 2.07
CA ARG A 518 17.27 16.67 1.52
C ARG A 518 18.46 17.13 0.71
N SER A 519 19.32 16.23 0.23
CA SER A 519 20.49 16.64 -0.55
C SER A 519 20.76 15.68 -1.70
N VAL A 520 20.97 16.26 -2.87
CA VAL A 520 21.37 15.54 -4.08
C VAL A 520 22.72 16.02 -4.60
N VAL A 521 23.47 15.10 -5.18
CA VAL A 521 24.71 15.38 -5.89
C VAL A 521 24.55 15.00 -7.35
N PHE A 522 24.89 15.91 -8.25
CA PHE A 522 24.87 15.66 -9.70
C PHE A 522 26.25 15.20 -10.12
N HIS A 523 26.40 13.98 -10.62
CA HIS A 523 27.67 13.46 -11.14
C HIS A 523 27.65 13.47 -12.67
N ALA A 524 28.59 14.16 -13.32
CA ALA A 524 28.72 14.16 -14.77
C ALA A 524 29.36 12.84 -15.24
N LYS A 525 28.70 12.13 -16.17
CA LYS A 525 29.12 10.79 -16.59
C LYS A 525 30.36 10.73 -17.47
N ALA A 526 30.72 11.86 -18.11
CA ALA A 526 31.80 11.91 -19.10
C ALA A 526 33.13 11.36 -18.59
N ASN A 527 33.39 11.43 -17.26
CA ASN A 527 34.61 10.97 -16.60
C ASN A 527 34.33 9.98 -15.46
N MET A 528 33.28 9.15 -15.61
CA MET A 528 32.95 8.13 -14.62
C MET A 528 33.29 6.73 -15.10
N GLU A 529 33.83 5.91 -14.21
CA GLU A 529 34.14 4.52 -14.42
C GLU A 529 33.18 3.63 -13.63
N PHE A 530 32.42 2.80 -14.36
CA PHE A 530 31.62 1.72 -13.77
C PHE A 530 32.51 0.50 -13.53
N VAL A 531 32.74 0.16 -12.26
CA VAL A 531 33.70 -0.87 -11.84
C VAL A 531 33.25 -2.31 -12.12
N SER A 532 32.03 -2.51 -12.64
CA SER A 532 31.52 -3.82 -13.02
C SER A 532 30.74 -3.74 -14.32
N ASP A 533 30.82 -4.82 -15.13
CA ASP A 533 30.10 -4.93 -16.39
C ASP A 533 28.58 -4.86 -16.20
N ARG A 534 28.07 -5.33 -15.06
CA ARG A 534 26.66 -5.20 -14.69
C ARG A 534 26.23 -3.75 -14.54
N LEU A 535 26.99 -2.93 -13.81
CA LEU A 535 26.66 -1.52 -13.62
C LEU A 535 26.78 -0.74 -14.93
N ARG A 536 27.78 -1.08 -15.76
CA ARG A 536 27.93 -0.52 -17.10
C ARG A 536 26.72 -0.84 -17.98
N TRP A 537 26.31 -2.11 -18.03
CA TRP A 537 25.10 -2.52 -18.77
C TRP A 537 23.83 -1.85 -18.24
N MET A 538 23.69 -1.73 -16.92
CA MET A 538 22.56 -1.02 -16.31
C MET A 538 22.55 0.47 -16.69
N ASP A 539 23.71 1.09 -16.87
CA ASP A 539 23.81 2.47 -17.34
C ASP A 539 23.33 2.60 -18.78
N GLU A 540 23.92 1.79 -19.67
CA GLU A 540 23.65 1.77 -21.12
C GLU A 540 22.17 1.52 -21.44
N ASN A 541 21.47 0.76 -20.58
CA ASN A 541 20.07 0.41 -20.76
C ASN A 541 19.12 1.27 -19.90
N GLN A 542 19.59 2.36 -19.31
CA GLN A 542 18.82 3.26 -18.43
C GLN A 542 18.16 2.57 -17.22
N ARG A 543 18.77 1.48 -16.73
CA ARG A 543 18.28 0.65 -15.61
C ARG A 543 18.96 0.97 -14.26
N LEU A 544 19.77 2.02 -14.18
CA LEU A 544 20.36 2.50 -12.92
C LEU A 544 19.39 3.29 -12.04
N ASN A 545 18.22 3.68 -12.55
CA ASN A 545 17.19 4.36 -11.77
C ASN A 545 16.76 3.52 -10.57
N GLY A 546 16.89 4.06 -9.35
CA GLY A 546 16.55 3.34 -8.13
C GLY A 546 17.65 2.40 -7.63
N ALA A 547 18.77 2.27 -8.35
CA ALA A 547 19.90 1.49 -7.89
C ALA A 547 20.60 2.20 -6.74
N GLU A 548 21.10 1.43 -5.78
CA GLU A 548 21.94 1.93 -4.71
C GLU A 548 23.41 1.79 -5.10
N VAL A 549 24.13 2.92 -5.13
CA VAL A 549 25.52 2.94 -5.55
C VAL A 549 26.37 3.79 -4.60
N GLN A 550 27.67 3.56 -4.65
CA GLN A 550 28.68 4.39 -4.01
C GLN A 550 29.54 5.04 -5.09
N VAL A 551 29.70 6.35 -5.04
CA VAL A 551 30.56 7.11 -5.95
C VAL A 551 31.72 7.73 -5.18
N GLY A 552 32.96 7.47 -5.59
CA GLY A 552 34.15 8.09 -5.03
C GLY A 552 35.01 8.73 -6.11
N TYR A 553 35.64 9.86 -5.81
CA TYR A 553 36.50 10.58 -6.75
C TYR A 553 37.98 10.48 -6.38
N ASP A 554 38.82 10.26 -7.39
CA ASP A 554 40.27 10.41 -7.34
C ASP A 554 40.64 11.55 -8.30
N GLY A 555 41.04 12.70 -7.76
CA GLY A 555 41.05 13.94 -8.54
C GLY A 555 39.65 14.23 -9.08
N SER A 556 39.55 14.36 -10.41
CA SER A 556 38.30 14.56 -11.15
C SER A 556 37.65 13.26 -11.67
N HIS A 557 38.30 12.11 -11.50
CA HIS A 557 37.83 10.82 -12.02
C HIS A 557 36.91 10.13 -11.02
N GLY A 558 35.66 9.87 -11.42
CA GLY A 558 34.67 9.24 -10.55
C GLY A 558 34.62 7.73 -10.75
N LYS A 559 34.63 6.95 -9.67
CA LYS A 559 34.42 5.49 -9.70
C LYS A 559 33.10 5.12 -9.03
N ILE A 560 32.31 4.28 -9.69
CA ILE A 560 30.97 3.87 -9.24
C ILE A 560 31.01 2.40 -8.85
N TYR A 561 30.63 2.13 -7.59
CA TYR A 561 30.56 0.80 -7.00
C TYR A 561 29.13 0.43 -6.65
N PRO A 562 28.76 -0.87 -6.70
CA PRO A 562 27.49 -1.31 -6.16
C PRO A 562 27.50 -1.10 -4.64
N TRP A 563 26.39 -0.62 -4.09
CA TRP A 563 26.26 -0.36 -2.67
C TRP A 563 24.93 -0.91 -2.15
N ASP A 564 24.94 -1.45 -0.93
CA ASP A 564 23.76 -2.05 -0.29
C ASP A 564 23.57 -1.34 1.04
N ARG A 565 22.48 -0.56 1.16
CA ARG A 565 22.17 0.25 2.35
C ARG A 565 22.02 -0.59 3.60
N ALA A 566 21.42 -1.78 3.49
CA ALA A 566 21.24 -2.66 4.64
C ALA A 566 22.60 -3.17 5.14
N ARG A 567 23.53 -3.44 4.22
CA ARG A 567 24.91 -3.81 4.56
C ARG A 567 25.67 -2.72 5.27
N ASP A 568 25.63 -1.52 4.71
CA ASP A 568 26.33 -0.37 5.27
C ASP A 568 25.75 0.02 6.65
N LEU A 569 24.43 -0.07 6.83
CA LEU A 569 23.78 0.19 8.11
C LEU A 569 24.20 -0.81 9.19
N LEU A 570 24.25 -2.10 8.85
CA LEU A 570 24.70 -3.14 9.79
C LEU A 570 26.17 -2.93 10.16
N GLU A 571 27.05 -2.67 9.18
CA GLU A 571 28.47 -2.36 9.40
C GLU A 571 28.66 -1.16 10.34
N ARG A 572 27.91 -0.07 10.15
CA ARG A 572 27.95 1.10 11.03
C ARG A 572 27.42 0.82 12.43
N THR A 573 26.33 0.06 12.53
CA THR A 573 25.74 -0.30 13.83
C THR A 573 26.72 -1.13 14.65
N VAL A 574 27.35 -2.13 14.03
CA VAL A 574 28.41 -2.94 14.64
C VAL A 574 29.59 -2.07 15.06
N ALA A 575 30.06 -1.17 14.18
CA ALA A 575 31.15 -0.26 14.51
C ALA A 575 30.81 0.68 15.69
N SER A 576 29.58 1.18 15.76
CA SER A 576 29.09 1.99 16.88
C SER A 576 29.04 1.18 18.18
N LEU A 577 28.54 -0.06 18.13
CA LEU A 577 28.49 -0.96 19.28
C LEU A 577 29.89 -1.28 19.81
N LYS A 578 30.85 -1.56 18.92
CA LYS A 578 32.26 -1.75 19.29
C LYS A 578 32.85 -0.51 19.95
N LYS A 579 32.57 0.67 19.41
CA LYS A 579 33.03 1.93 19.99
C LYS A 579 32.47 2.13 21.41
N SER A 580 31.16 1.97 21.59
CA SER A 580 30.52 2.08 22.91
C SER A 580 31.00 1.01 23.88
N ALA A 581 31.23 -0.21 23.42
CA ALA A 581 31.82 -1.29 24.22
C ALA A 581 33.19 -0.88 24.79
N ARG A 582 34.07 -0.33 23.95
CA ARG A 582 35.40 0.16 24.38
C ARG A 582 35.29 1.35 25.35
N GLU A 583 34.34 2.26 25.13
CA GLU A 583 34.11 3.41 26.01
C GLU A 583 33.60 3.00 27.41
N VAL A 584 32.86 1.89 27.51
CA VAL A 584 32.34 1.33 28.77
C VAL A 584 33.32 0.32 29.41
N GLY A 585 34.48 0.09 28.78
CA GLY A 585 35.53 -0.78 29.31
C GLY A 585 35.34 -2.27 29.05
N PHE A 586 34.45 -2.65 28.11
CA PHE A 586 34.44 -4.02 27.60
C PHE A 586 35.71 -4.30 26.80
N GLY A 587 36.32 -5.46 27.04
CA GLY A 587 37.53 -5.91 26.33
C GLY A 587 37.29 -6.30 24.86
N SER A 588 38.36 -6.61 24.14
CA SER A 588 38.33 -6.97 22.71
C SER A 588 37.57 -8.25 22.36
N GLU A 589 37.16 -9.05 23.35
CA GLU A 589 36.34 -10.25 23.15
C GLU A 589 34.95 -9.92 22.57
N LEU A 590 34.37 -8.79 22.96
CA LEU A 590 33.08 -8.35 22.42
C LEU A 590 33.21 -7.91 20.96
N ASP A 591 34.34 -7.32 20.57
CA ASP A 591 34.62 -6.97 19.18
C ASP A 591 34.64 -8.23 18.29
N ALA A 592 35.32 -9.29 18.75
CA ALA A 592 35.38 -10.57 18.04
C ALA A 592 34.01 -11.24 17.93
N THR A 593 33.20 -11.17 19.00
CA THR A 593 31.83 -11.71 19.00
C THR A 593 30.93 -10.96 18.02
N LEU A 594 31.01 -9.63 18.00
CA LEU A 594 30.24 -8.79 17.08
C LEU A 594 30.65 -9.03 15.62
N ASP A 595 31.94 -9.23 15.34
CA ASP A 595 32.41 -9.62 14.00
C ASP A 595 31.90 -10.99 13.58
N GLN A 596 31.90 -11.95 14.49
CA GLN A 596 31.38 -13.29 14.23
C GLN A 596 29.87 -13.25 13.93
N LEU A 597 29.08 -12.50 14.71
CA LEU A 597 27.65 -12.35 14.51
C LEU A 597 27.34 -11.63 13.18
N GLN A 598 28.10 -10.60 12.85
CA GLN A 598 28.01 -9.89 11.58
C GLN A 598 28.33 -10.82 10.40
N GLY A 599 29.43 -11.56 10.48
CA GLY A 599 29.83 -12.55 9.47
C GLY A 599 28.79 -13.67 9.30
N ALA A 600 28.20 -14.14 10.39
CA ALA A 600 27.14 -15.15 10.37
C ALA A 600 25.83 -14.60 9.76
N ALA A 601 25.49 -13.34 10.04
CA ALA A 601 24.37 -12.65 9.40
C ALA A 601 24.60 -12.53 7.88
N TRP A 602 25.80 -12.16 7.45
CA TRP A 602 26.14 -12.07 6.03
C TRP A 602 26.16 -13.40 5.31
N THR A 603 26.70 -14.42 5.96
CA THR A 603 26.72 -15.78 5.43
C THR A 603 25.30 -16.28 5.23
N ARG A 604 24.41 -16.08 6.21
CA ARG A 604 22.97 -16.41 6.05
C ARG A 604 22.31 -15.67 4.89
N VAL A 605 22.55 -14.37 4.72
CA VAL A 605 21.97 -13.59 3.61
C VAL A 605 22.54 -14.03 2.26
N ARG A 606 23.84 -14.27 2.18
CA ARG A 606 24.51 -14.74 0.97
C ARG A 606 24.07 -16.15 0.59
N ASP A 607 23.98 -17.05 1.56
CA ASP A 607 23.57 -18.43 1.36
C ASP A 607 22.09 -18.50 0.99
N ALA A 608 21.24 -17.63 1.55
CA ALA A 608 19.86 -17.46 1.09
C ALA A 608 19.78 -16.96 -0.37
N ARG A 609 20.61 -15.98 -0.76
CA ARG A 609 20.70 -15.48 -2.15
C ARG A 609 21.26 -16.55 -3.10
N ALA A 610 22.28 -17.29 -2.69
CA ALA A 610 22.91 -18.35 -3.47
C ALA A 610 22.01 -19.58 -3.60
N ALA A 611 21.30 -19.96 -2.53
CA ALA A 611 20.31 -21.03 -2.54
C ALA A 611 19.11 -20.65 -3.42
N ALA A 612 18.62 -19.40 -3.36
CA ALA A 612 17.59 -18.93 -4.27
C ALA A 612 18.04 -18.98 -5.74
N LEU A 613 19.30 -18.60 -6.01
CA LEU A 613 19.88 -18.66 -7.37
C LEU A 613 20.13 -20.11 -7.83
N ALA A 614 20.60 -20.99 -6.96
CA ALA A 614 20.84 -22.40 -7.25
C ALA A 614 19.52 -23.14 -7.47
N GLN A 615 18.52 -22.93 -6.62
CA GLN A 615 17.17 -23.46 -6.80
C GLN A 615 16.51 -22.94 -8.08
N SER A 616 16.74 -21.67 -8.44
CA SER A 616 16.28 -21.11 -9.71
C SER A 616 16.96 -21.78 -10.92
N LYS A 617 18.26 -22.04 -10.85
CA LYS A 617 19.02 -22.73 -11.91
C LYS A 617 18.70 -24.22 -12.03
N GLU A 618 18.55 -24.91 -10.90
CA GLU A 618 18.17 -26.33 -10.86
C GLU A 618 16.76 -26.54 -11.38
N ARG A 619 15.79 -25.68 -11.00
CA ARG A 619 14.44 -25.71 -11.56
C ARG A 619 14.43 -25.42 -13.06
N ALA A 620 15.18 -24.42 -13.53
CA ALA A 620 15.30 -24.13 -14.95
C ALA A 620 15.98 -25.27 -15.75
N GLY A 621 16.89 -26.03 -15.14
CA GLY A 621 17.54 -27.19 -15.75
C GLY A 621 16.67 -28.45 -15.77
N LEU A 622 15.88 -28.68 -14.71
CA LEU A 622 14.93 -29.79 -14.63
C LEU A 622 13.76 -29.61 -15.61
N GLU A 623 13.25 -28.39 -15.75
CA GLU A 623 12.19 -28.06 -16.73
C GLU A 623 12.66 -28.20 -18.20
N GLN A 624 13.97 -28.14 -18.47
CA GLN A 624 14.53 -28.38 -19.82
C GLN A 624 14.88 -29.84 -20.08
N GLY A 625 15.00 -30.68 -19.04
CA GLY A 625 15.34 -32.10 -19.14
C GLY A 625 14.13 -33.04 -19.30
N GLU A 626 12.92 -32.57 -18.99
CA GLU A 626 11.67 -33.37 -19.04
C GLU A 626 10.78 -33.07 -20.27
N ALA A 627 11.34 -32.58 -21.38
CA ALA A 627 10.63 -32.59 -22.66
C ALA A 627 10.62 -34.04 -23.21
N PRO A 628 9.46 -34.72 -23.29
CA PRO A 628 9.43 -36.02 -23.96
C PRO A 628 9.63 -35.78 -25.45
N GLN A 629 10.70 -36.35 -26.00
CA GLN A 629 10.76 -36.61 -27.43
C GLN A 629 9.67 -37.64 -27.76
N ARG A 630 8.51 -37.19 -28.23
CA ARG A 630 7.64 -37.88 -29.19
C ARG A 630 6.52 -36.99 -29.68
#